data_AF-A0A535FA04-F1
#
_entry.id   AF-A0A535FA04-F1
#
_cell.length_a   1.000
_cell.length_b   1.000
_cell.length_c   1.000
_cell.angle_alpha   90.00
_cell.angle_beta   90.00
_cell.angle_gamma   90.00
#
_symmetry.space_group_name_H-M   'P 1'
#
loop_
_entity.id
_entity.type
_entity.pdbx_description
1 polymer ?
#
loop_
_entity_poly.entity_id
_entity_poly.type
_entity_poly.pdbx_seq_one_letter_code
_entity_poly.pdbx_strand_id
1 'polypeptide(L)'
;MILSNQDGRGSKEVMTDNSEYYEPGVGNIADAAHQYSRQIGRTRVVGQKERRVDARPLVTGAPVYAAEFEQPNMLHARVLHSPHAHANIRSIDKSRALALPGVYAVLTYEDLPRVAHSTAGQPYPEPSPYDAYLLDNRVRYVGDWVAFVAAETPAIAEEALGLIDVDYEVLPAVFDPLEAMREGAPQLHEPDTTHPNSGKHFGDIFDPLHNIAAHEEIAHGDFSAAMSEADIIVEGEYRVPFISHAVLEPHVCTAYLDGYDRLIVVSSTQVPYHTRRQLAAVLQLPIARVRVVKPRVGGGFGSKQEMLLEPVAAVLAMKTRLPVRIEYSRHEEFTAGRFRHPMIMRMRSGVKADGTLLAISMHSIGNAGAYGTHSFTVTRSTGHKTLCLYRAKAYHFQADAVYTNLPITGAMRGYGAPQGFFALESHIDEIARRLNMDPLDFRRRNHVQKGDWDPMEMEEVDGVWRSKRQFRSCGLPQCLEKGAAVIGWHEPFDRGDGKPIRRGRGMATAMQGSGVASFELGGASIKLNEDGSFNVMTGATDIGQGSDTILAQIAAEALGVGMDQIIMHSVDTDSSVFDYGSYASSTTYISGGGVKVAAERVRKQVLDVAADMLDCAPEDMSINDGIIYTPRGRSNLTVADIANETLYGKHRQQ
;
A
#
# COMPACT_ATOMS: atom_id res chain seq x y z
N MET A 1 24.20 -21.75 -13.35
CA MET A 1 24.37 -22.58 -14.56
C MET A 1 23.35 -22.09 -15.56
N ILE A 2 23.85 -21.45 -16.62
CA ILE A 2 23.10 -20.79 -17.67
C ILE A 2 22.67 -21.85 -18.68
N LEU A 3 21.39 -21.90 -19.05
CA LEU A 3 20.96 -22.64 -20.23
C LEU A 3 20.12 -21.71 -21.13
N SER A 4 20.80 -21.29 -22.18
CA SER A 4 20.28 -20.69 -23.41
C SER A 4 19.38 -21.68 -24.15
N ASN A 5 18.22 -21.22 -24.61
CA ASN A 5 17.55 -21.83 -25.76
C ASN A 5 17.34 -20.73 -26.81
N GLN A 6 18.19 -20.77 -27.83
CA GLN A 6 17.84 -20.33 -29.17
C GLN A 6 16.96 -21.41 -29.78
N ASP A 7 15.81 -21.05 -30.33
CA ASP A 7 15.35 -21.59 -31.60
C ASP A 7 14.35 -20.62 -32.22
N GLY A 8 14.73 -20.11 -33.38
CA GLY A 8 13.87 -19.30 -34.23
C GLY A 8 13.19 -20.18 -35.28
N ARG A 9 11.90 -19.92 -35.51
CA ARG A 9 11.24 -19.87 -36.85
C ARG A 9 9.75 -19.53 -36.71
N GLY A 10 9.40 -18.33 -37.18
CA GLY A 10 8.31 -18.09 -38.11
C GLY A 10 6.86 -18.09 -37.62
N SER A 11 6.27 -16.90 -37.49
CA SER A 11 5.19 -16.44 -38.37
C SER A 11 4.95 -14.93 -38.18
N LYS A 12 4.97 -14.17 -39.28
CA LYS A 12 4.52 -12.77 -39.31
C LYS A 12 3.00 -12.79 -39.44
N GLU A 13 2.28 -12.58 -38.36
CA GLU A 13 0.88 -12.14 -38.44
C GLU A 13 0.85 -10.61 -38.36
N VAL A 14 0.46 -10.01 -39.49
CA VAL A 14 0.10 -8.60 -39.58
C VAL A 14 -1.26 -8.46 -38.91
N MET A 15 -1.26 -8.02 -37.65
CA MET A 15 -2.47 -7.51 -37.00
C MET A 15 -2.84 -6.20 -37.69
N THR A 16 -3.87 -6.24 -38.53
CA THR A 16 -4.48 -5.05 -39.11
C THR A 16 -5.07 -4.19 -38.01
N ASP A 17 -4.53 -2.98 -37.88
CA ASP A 17 -4.99 -1.90 -37.02
C ASP A 17 -6.38 -1.43 -37.48
N ASN A 18 -7.43 -1.84 -36.77
CA ASN A 18 -8.75 -1.20 -36.86
C ASN A 18 -8.85 -0.11 -35.77
N SER A 19 -8.09 0.97 -35.95
CA SER A 19 -8.27 2.22 -35.21
C SER A 19 -9.23 3.14 -35.95
N GLU A 20 -10.54 2.87 -35.86
CA GLU A 20 -11.53 3.88 -36.21
C GLU A 20 -11.57 4.95 -35.11
N TYR A 21 -11.24 6.18 -35.51
CA TYR A 21 -11.28 7.41 -34.73
C TYR A 21 -12.69 7.66 -34.18
N TYR A 22 -12.79 8.08 -32.91
CA TYR A 22 -14.03 8.57 -32.31
C TYR A 22 -14.03 10.10 -32.28
N GLU A 23 -14.94 10.72 -33.01
CA GLU A 23 -15.33 12.12 -32.82
C GLU A 23 -16.42 12.20 -31.73
N PRO A 24 -16.23 12.96 -30.62
CA PRO A 24 -17.24 13.04 -29.58
C PRO A 24 -18.40 13.93 -30.00
N GLY A 25 -19.56 13.31 -30.24
CA GLY A 25 -20.84 13.99 -30.13
C GLY A 25 -21.19 14.24 -28.66
N VAL A 26 -21.72 15.42 -28.37
CA VAL A 26 -22.17 15.87 -27.04
C VAL A 26 -23.33 14.98 -26.55
N GLY A 27 -23.02 13.86 -25.89
CA GLY A 27 -23.99 12.86 -25.44
C GLY A 27 -24.02 12.68 -23.91
N ASN A 28 -25.19 12.35 -23.38
CA ASN A 28 -25.46 12.11 -21.96
C ASN A 28 -24.53 11.02 -21.38
N ILE A 29 -24.11 11.19 -20.12
CA ILE A 29 -23.25 10.29 -19.33
C ILE A 29 -23.68 8.81 -19.41
N ALA A 30 -24.99 8.55 -19.46
CA ALA A 30 -25.53 7.20 -19.59
C ALA A 30 -25.16 6.55 -20.93
N ASP A 31 -25.13 7.32 -22.02
CA ASP A 31 -24.89 6.82 -23.37
C ASP A 31 -23.41 6.49 -23.60
N ALA A 32 -22.50 7.29 -23.04
CA ALA A 32 -21.06 7.01 -23.09
C ALA A 32 -20.68 5.75 -22.28
N ALA A 33 -21.30 5.55 -21.11
CA ALA A 33 -21.13 4.33 -20.31
C ALA A 33 -21.74 3.11 -21.01
N HIS A 34 -22.90 3.28 -21.66
CA HIS A 34 -23.53 2.22 -22.44
C HIS A 34 -22.73 1.85 -23.70
N GLN A 35 -22.12 2.81 -24.37
CA GLN A 35 -21.28 2.56 -25.56
C GLN A 35 -19.98 1.84 -25.20
N TYR A 36 -19.32 2.21 -24.10
CA TYR A 36 -18.16 1.46 -23.58
C TYR A 36 -18.52 0.03 -23.18
N SER A 37 -19.70 -0.16 -22.57
CA SER A 37 -20.27 -1.48 -22.24
C SER A 37 -20.62 -2.36 -23.45
N ARG A 38 -20.70 -1.82 -24.67
CA ARG A 38 -20.95 -2.62 -25.88
C ARG A 38 -19.67 -3.19 -26.50
N GLN A 39 -18.52 -2.56 -26.26
CA GLN A 39 -17.22 -3.03 -26.76
C GLN A 39 -16.63 -4.18 -25.95
N ILE A 40 -16.97 -4.27 -24.66
CA ILE A 40 -16.62 -5.35 -23.76
C ILE A 40 -17.89 -6.19 -23.64
N GLY A 41 -17.90 -7.45 -24.09
CA GLY A 41 -19.09 -8.30 -24.00
C GLY A 41 -19.75 -8.20 -22.61
N ARG A 42 -21.09 -8.18 -22.56
CA ARG A 42 -21.83 -7.92 -21.32
C ARG A 42 -21.48 -8.99 -20.27
N THR A 43 -20.77 -8.59 -19.22
CA THR A 43 -20.46 -9.42 -18.05
C THR A 43 -21.70 -9.64 -17.21
N ARG A 44 -21.82 -10.81 -16.58
CA ARG A 44 -22.99 -11.18 -15.77
C ARG A 44 -22.90 -10.71 -14.33
N VAL A 45 -21.71 -10.79 -13.76
CA VAL A 45 -21.41 -10.52 -12.37
C VAL A 45 -20.47 -9.32 -12.25
N VAL A 46 -19.39 -9.29 -13.03
CA VAL A 46 -18.45 -8.16 -13.03
C VAL A 46 -19.16 -6.88 -13.50
N GLY A 47 -18.97 -5.77 -12.78
CA GLY A 47 -19.60 -4.49 -13.10
C GLY A 47 -21.06 -4.35 -12.64
N GLN A 48 -21.66 -5.39 -12.06
CA GLN A 48 -22.99 -5.32 -11.46
C GLN A 48 -22.94 -4.85 -10.00
N LYS A 49 -24.07 -4.31 -9.53
CA LYS A 49 -24.27 -3.93 -8.13
C LYS A 49 -24.56 -5.17 -7.30
N GLU A 50 -23.54 -5.72 -6.67
CA GLU A 50 -23.66 -6.89 -5.81
C GLU A 50 -23.69 -6.52 -4.33
N ARG A 51 -24.32 -7.39 -3.51
CA ARG A 51 -24.21 -7.28 -2.06
C ARG A 51 -22.78 -7.66 -1.64
N ARG A 52 -22.18 -6.88 -0.74
CA ARG A 52 -20.85 -7.22 -0.20
C ARG A 52 -20.89 -8.58 0.50
N VAL A 53 -19.91 -9.43 0.22
CA VAL A 53 -19.80 -10.79 0.78
C VAL A 53 -19.60 -10.78 2.30
N ASP A 54 -19.07 -9.68 2.84
CA ASP A 54 -18.83 -9.47 4.28
C ASP A 54 -19.91 -8.61 4.95
N ALA A 55 -20.97 -8.18 4.24
CA ALA A 55 -21.95 -7.24 4.79
C ALA A 55 -22.66 -7.78 6.03
N ARG A 56 -23.09 -9.05 6.01
CA ARG A 56 -23.91 -9.65 7.07
C ARG A 56 -23.23 -9.58 8.45
N PRO A 57 -22.02 -10.14 8.66
CA PRO A 57 -21.38 -10.06 9.98
C PRO A 57 -21.15 -8.62 10.45
N LEU A 58 -20.84 -7.69 9.54
CA LEU A 58 -20.60 -6.29 9.88
C LEU A 58 -21.87 -5.58 10.40
N VAL A 59 -23.03 -5.79 9.77
CA VAL A 59 -24.28 -5.14 10.19
C VAL A 59 -24.96 -5.81 11.38
N THR A 60 -24.60 -7.06 11.69
CA THR A 60 -25.13 -7.78 12.86
C THR A 60 -24.25 -7.68 14.09
N GLY A 61 -23.06 -7.07 14.01
CA GLY A 61 -22.09 -7.02 15.10
C GLY A 61 -21.50 -8.39 15.45
N ALA A 62 -21.30 -9.24 14.44
CA ALA A 62 -20.63 -10.53 14.66
C ALA A 62 -19.13 -10.29 14.93
N PRO A 63 -18.50 -11.10 15.80
CA PRO A 63 -17.10 -10.92 16.17
C PRO A 63 -16.18 -11.34 15.01
N VAL A 64 -15.66 -10.36 14.28
CA VAL A 64 -14.86 -10.56 13.07
C VAL A 64 -13.57 -9.74 13.04
N TYR A 65 -13.34 -8.85 13.99
CA TYR A 65 -12.15 -8.00 14.12
C TYR A 65 -11.12 -8.60 15.09
N ALA A 66 -9.86 -8.19 14.98
CA ALA A 66 -8.76 -8.77 15.74
C ALA A 66 -8.90 -8.65 17.27
N ALA A 67 -9.55 -7.59 17.76
CA ALA A 67 -9.83 -7.40 19.20
C ALA A 67 -10.83 -8.42 19.78
N GLU A 68 -11.59 -9.12 18.92
CA GLU A 68 -12.68 -10.00 19.34
C GLU A 68 -12.24 -11.48 19.44
N PHE A 69 -10.98 -11.78 19.12
CA PHE A 69 -10.41 -13.12 19.18
C PHE A 69 -9.88 -13.43 20.59
N GLU A 70 -10.75 -13.94 21.46
CA GLU A 70 -10.41 -14.35 22.82
C GLU A 70 -9.65 -15.68 22.87
N GLN A 71 -8.70 -15.79 23.80
CA GLN A 71 -8.01 -17.03 24.15
C GLN A 71 -8.09 -17.26 25.65
N PRO A 72 -8.21 -18.52 26.13
CA PRO A 72 -8.18 -18.80 27.57
C PRO A 72 -6.88 -18.28 28.22
N ASN A 73 -7.01 -17.67 29.40
CA ASN A 73 -5.89 -17.14 30.20
C ASN A 73 -5.05 -16.09 29.46
N MET A 74 -5.66 -15.33 28.54
CA MET A 74 -5.00 -14.29 27.79
C MET A 74 -4.61 -13.12 28.70
N LEU A 75 -3.38 -12.66 28.54
CA LEU A 75 -2.84 -11.47 29.20
C LEU A 75 -3.03 -10.23 28.35
N HIS A 76 -3.04 -9.07 29.00
CA HIS A 76 -3.13 -7.77 28.38
C HIS A 76 -1.79 -7.05 28.49
N ALA A 77 -1.33 -6.53 27.36
CA ALA A 77 -0.06 -5.85 27.26
C ALA A 77 -0.22 -4.33 27.14
N ARG A 78 0.80 -3.64 27.65
CA ARG A 78 0.97 -2.19 27.60
C ARG A 78 2.43 -1.84 27.34
N VAL A 79 2.65 -0.67 26.75
CA VAL A 79 3.99 -0.15 26.45
C VAL A 79 4.24 1.08 27.30
N LEU A 80 5.38 1.10 28.00
CA LEU A 80 5.88 2.32 28.60
C LEU A 80 6.50 3.16 27.47
N HIS A 81 5.96 4.36 27.27
CA HIS A 81 6.45 5.29 26.25
C HIS A 81 7.39 6.34 26.85
N SER A 82 8.39 6.75 26.07
CA SER A 82 9.32 7.81 26.45
C SER A 82 8.60 9.15 26.61
N PRO A 83 8.82 9.87 27.72
CA PRO A 83 8.37 11.25 27.87
C PRO A 83 9.34 12.26 27.24
N HIS A 84 10.49 11.81 26.72
CA HIS A 84 11.55 12.66 26.19
C HIS A 84 11.69 12.54 24.68
N ALA A 85 11.87 13.68 24.01
CA ALA A 85 12.10 13.75 22.57
C ALA A 85 13.45 13.15 22.15
N HIS A 86 14.45 13.17 23.04
CA HIS A 86 15.75 12.56 22.79
C HIS A 86 16.44 12.29 24.12
N ALA A 87 16.75 11.03 24.42
CA ALA A 87 17.48 10.67 25.64
C ALA A 87 18.18 9.31 25.51
N ASN A 88 19.27 9.15 26.26
CA ASN A 88 19.79 7.82 26.58
C ASN A 88 19.16 7.35 27.89
N ILE A 89 18.88 6.06 27.98
CA ILE A 89 18.44 5.41 29.21
C ILE A 89 19.68 4.93 29.95
N ARG A 90 19.90 5.45 31.17
CA ARG A 90 21.04 5.07 32.02
C ARG A 90 20.78 3.80 32.80
N SER A 91 19.56 3.66 33.30
CA SER A 91 19.09 2.48 34.03
C SER A 91 17.55 2.42 34.05
N ILE A 92 17.00 1.21 34.14
CA ILE A 92 15.57 0.95 34.33
C ILE A 92 15.38 0.03 35.53
N ASP A 93 14.68 0.48 36.57
CA ASP A 93 14.22 -0.38 37.66
C ASP A 93 12.76 -0.81 37.42
N LYS A 94 12.58 -2.11 37.17
CA LYS A 94 11.30 -2.78 36.95
C LYS A 94 10.86 -3.67 38.12
N SER A 95 11.59 -3.64 39.24
CA SER A 95 11.38 -4.56 40.37
C SER A 95 10.00 -4.43 41.00
N ARG A 96 9.52 -3.18 41.18
CA ARG A 96 8.19 -2.90 41.74
C ARG A 96 7.06 -3.37 40.81
N ALA A 97 7.21 -3.14 39.51
CA ALA A 97 6.26 -3.61 38.51
C ALA A 97 6.18 -5.15 38.47
N LEU A 98 7.33 -5.84 38.53
CA LEU A 98 7.38 -7.31 38.58
C LEU A 98 6.80 -7.89 39.88
N ALA A 99 6.85 -7.16 40.99
CA ALA A 99 6.30 -7.59 42.27
C ALA A 99 4.77 -7.36 42.38
N LEU A 100 4.17 -6.62 41.44
CA LEU A 100 2.72 -6.35 41.45
C LEU A 100 1.94 -7.64 41.12
N PRO A 101 0.99 -8.08 41.98
CA PRO A 101 0.18 -9.26 41.71
C PRO A 101 -0.58 -9.15 40.38
N GLY A 102 -0.55 -10.22 39.59
CA GLY A 102 -1.16 -10.29 38.28
C GLY A 102 -0.26 -9.80 37.13
N VAL A 103 0.95 -9.31 37.39
CA VAL A 103 1.96 -9.05 36.36
C VAL A 103 2.75 -10.33 36.07
N TYR A 104 2.87 -10.68 34.78
CA TYR A 104 3.55 -11.89 34.32
C TYR A 104 4.90 -11.60 33.67
N ALA A 105 5.08 -10.43 33.06
CA ALA A 105 6.33 -10.04 32.45
C ALA A 105 6.48 -8.52 32.38
N VAL A 106 7.72 -8.06 32.59
CA VAL A 106 8.18 -6.72 32.25
C VAL A 106 9.50 -6.86 31.48
N LEU A 107 9.48 -6.50 30.20
CA LEU A 107 10.62 -6.58 29.29
C LEU A 107 11.16 -5.19 28.98
N THR A 108 12.47 -5.07 28.94
CA THR A 108 13.26 -3.87 28.64
C THR A 108 14.28 -4.19 27.54
N TYR A 109 15.08 -3.20 27.11
CA TYR A 109 16.17 -3.45 26.16
C TYR A 109 17.19 -4.49 26.65
N GLU A 110 17.26 -4.75 27.96
CA GLU A 110 18.15 -5.75 28.56
C GLU A 110 17.66 -7.20 28.37
N ASP A 111 16.38 -7.39 28.08
CA ASP A 111 15.76 -8.72 27.98
C ASP A 111 15.63 -9.23 26.54
N LEU A 112 15.90 -8.37 25.55
CA LEU A 112 15.66 -8.64 24.13
C LEU A 112 16.95 -8.51 23.31
N PRO A 113 17.11 -9.32 22.25
CA PRO A 113 18.25 -9.17 21.35
C PRO A 113 18.13 -7.85 20.58
N ARG A 114 19.25 -7.14 20.47
CA ARG A 114 19.35 -5.89 19.71
C ARG A 114 19.48 -6.17 18.20
N VAL A 115 18.36 -6.53 17.57
CA VAL A 115 18.27 -6.81 16.13
C VAL A 115 17.72 -5.59 15.39
N ALA A 116 18.53 -5.00 14.52
CA ALA A 116 18.10 -3.89 13.66
C ALA A 116 17.04 -4.38 12.66
N HIS A 117 15.97 -3.60 12.48
CA HIS A 117 14.89 -3.89 11.55
C HIS A 117 14.23 -2.60 11.05
N SER A 118 13.42 -2.73 10.01
CA SER A 118 12.43 -1.73 9.62
C SER A 118 11.03 -2.25 9.96
N THR A 119 10.15 -1.35 10.40
CA THR A 119 8.73 -1.65 10.60
C THR A 119 7.93 -1.57 9.28
N ALA A 120 8.51 -1.04 8.20
CA ALA A 120 7.83 -0.88 6.92
C ALA A 120 7.46 -2.22 6.27
N GLY A 121 6.19 -2.43 5.90
CA GLY A 121 5.78 -3.61 5.14
C GLY A 121 5.98 -3.40 3.65
N GLN A 122 7.12 -3.84 3.11
CA GLN A 122 7.48 -3.66 1.70
C GLN A 122 8.09 -4.91 1.04
N PRO A 123 8.12 -4.99 -0.31
CA PRO A 123 8.78 -6.08 -1.02
C PRO A 123 10.26 -6.25 -0.64
N TYR A 124 10.80 -7.46 -0.85
CA TYR A 124 12.22 -7.73 -0.67
C TYR A 124 12.99 -7.46 -1.98
N PRO A 125 14.21 -6.88 -1.95
CA PRO A 125 14.91 -6.35 -0.78
C PRO A 125 14.18 -5.15 -0.16
N GLU A 126 14.18 -5.09 1.17
CA GLU A 126 13.54 -4.01 1.93
C GLU A 126 14.28 -2.69 1.67
N PRO A 127 13.62 -1.66 1.10
CA PRO A 127 14.32 -0.43 0.74
C PRO A 127 14.44 0.57 1.89
N SER A 128 13.69 0.37 2.96
CA SER A 128 13.68 1.23 4.14
C SER A 128 14.92 1.02 5.01
N PRO A 129 15.50 2.06 5.63
CA PRO A 129 16.55 1.92 6.62
C PRO A 129 16.20 0.96 7.75
N TYR A 130 17.19 0.17 8.19
CA TYR A 130 17.10 -0.73 9.35
C TYR A 130 17.55 0.02 10.60
N ASP A 131 16.77 1.02 10.99
CA ASP A 131 17.11 1.99 12.02
C ASP A 131 16.35 1.79 13.35
N ALA A 132 15.46 0.78 13.41
CA ALA A 132 14.67 0.46 14.58
C ALA A 132 15.12 -0.83 15.29
N TYR A 133 14.86 -0.89 16.58
CA TYR A 133 15.04 -2.06 17.44
C TYR A 133 13.74 -2.28 18.23
N LEU A 134 13.46 -3.50 18.70
CA LEU A 134 12.26 -3.73 19.50
C LEU A 134 12.25 -2.87 20.77
N LEU A 135 13.38 -2.83 21.47
CA LEU A 135 13.68 -1.89 22.53
C LEU A 135 15.16 -1.54 22.39
N ASP A 136 15.50 -0.26 22.59
CA ASP A 136 16.87 0.26 22.55
C ASP A 136 17.11 1.06 23.84
N ASN A 137 18.38 1.28 24.20
CA ASN A 137 18.71 2.14 25.33
C ASN A 137 18.73 3.64 24.97
N ARG A 138 18.24 3.99 23.78
CA ARG A 138 18.12 5.37 23.30
C ARG A 138 16.73 5.58 22.74
N VAL A 139 16.09 6.64 23.21
CA VAL A 139 14.76 7.06 22.78
C VAL A 139 14.87 8.33 21.94
N ARG A 140 14.13 8.38 20.83
CA ARG A 140 14.33 9.38 19.76
C ARG A 140 13.12 10.27 19.51
N TYR A 141 12.01 10.08 20.22
CA TYR A 141 10.85 10.97 20.24
C TYR A 141 9.96 10.72 21.47
N VAL A 142 9.04 11.65 21.76
CA VAL A 142 8.00 11.45 22.77
C VAL A 142 6.99 10.43 22.21
N GLY A 143 6.90 9.26 22.84
CA GLY A 143 6.16 8.11 22.31
C GLY A 143 7.04 6.91 21.95
N ASP A 144 8.37 7.04 21.98
CA ASP A 144 9.26 5.90 21.71
C ASP A 144 9.12 4.80 22.78
N TRP A 145 9.39 3.55 22.43
CA TRP A 145 9.16 2.42 23.35
C TRP A 145 10.30 2.27 24.36
N VAL A 146 9.95 2.09 25.64
CA VAL A 146 10.90 1.95 26.76
C VAL A 146 10.83 0.58 27.40
N ALA A 147 9.62 0.07 27.64
CA ALA A 147 9.40 -1.23 28.25
C ALA A 147 8.05 -1.83 27.82
N PHE A 148 7.95 -3.16 27.85
CA PHE A 148 6.70 -3.89 27.60
C PHE A 148 6.25 -4.59 28.86
N VAL A 149 4.96 -4.51 29.17
CA VAL A 149 4.32 -5.16 30.31
C VAL A 149 3.26 -6.14 29.82
N ALA A 150 3.12 -7.29 30.47
CA ALA A 150 1.96 -8.18 30.34
C ALA A 150 1.37 -8.51 31.72
N ALA A 151 0.05 -8.35 31.86
CA ALA A 151 -0.67 -8.63 33.10
C ALA A 151 -2.05 -9.28 32.85
N GLU A 152 -2.70 -9.80 33.89
CA GLU A 152 -4.01 -10.47 33.81
C GLU A 152 -5.13 -9.57 33.30
N THR A 153 -5.03 -8.26 33.55
CA THR A 153 -6.05 -7.29 33.14
C THR A 153 -5.41 -6.02 32.55
N PRO A 154 -6.11 -5.27 31.70
CA PRO A 154 -5.62 -3.99 31.21
C PRO A 154 -5.29 -2.99 32.32
N ALA A 155 -6.06 -3.00 33.42
CA ALA A 155 -5.85 -2.09 34.54
C ALA A 155 -4.55 -2.38 35.31
N ILE A 156 -4.24 -3.67 35.54
CA ILE A 156 -2.98 -4.06 36.19
C ILE A 156 -1.78 -3.76 35.28
N ALA A 157 -1.93 -3.97 33.97
CA ALA A 157 -0.87 -3.64 33.01
C ALA A 157 -0.56 -2.13 33.02
N GLU A 158 -1.59 -1.29 33.10
CA GLU A 158 -1.46 0.17 33.20
C GLU A 158 -0.81 0.60 34.54
N GLU A 159 -1.27 0.03 35.66
CA GLU A 159 -0.70 0.30 36.99
C GLU A 159 0.80 -0.06 37.03
N ALA A 160 1.17 -1.20 36.45
CA ALA A 160 2.55 -1.66 36.38
C ALA A 160 3.47 -0.69 35.61
N LEU A 161 2.97 0.01 34.57
CA LEU A 161 3.77 1.03 33.88
C LEU A 161 4.22 2.14 34.85
N GLY A 162 3.36 2.57 35.77
CA GLY A 162 3.65 3.59 36.77
C GLY A 162 4.58 3.14 37.90
N LEU A 163 4.98 1.86 37.91
CA LEU A 163 5.92 1.27 38.87
C LEU A 163 7.31 1.02 38.26
N ILE A 164 7.53 1.43 37.01
CA ILE A 164 8.84 1.33 36.33
C ILE A 164 9.54 2.68 36.50
N ASP A 165 10.68 2.68 37.17
CA ASP A 165 11.50 3.87 37.41
C ASP A 165 12.63 3.91 36.37
N VAL A 166 12.68 4.97 35.55
CA VAL A 166 13.66 5.10 34.45
C VAL A 166 14.54 6.33 34.66
N ASP A 167 15.86 6.14 34.65
CA ASP A 167 16.84 7.23 34.67
C ASP A 167 17.24 7.61 33.25
N TYR A 168 17.02 8.87 32.88
CA TYR A 168 17.29 9.39 31.54
C TYR A 168 18.42 10.42 31.55
N GLU A 169 19.28 10.33 30.56
CA GLU A 169 20.14 11.42 30.12
C GLU A 169 19.52 12.12 28.93
N VAL A 170 18.89 13.26 29.17
CA VAL A 170 18.25 14.05 28.10
C VAL A 170 19.31 14.64 27.16
N LEU A 171 19.10 14.45 25.86
CA LEU A 171 19.98 14.91 24.79
C LEU A 171 19.36 16.10 24.03
N PRO A 172 20.17 16.90 23.33
CA PRO A 172 19.65 17.91 22.40
C PRO A 172 18.75 17.28 21.32
N ALA A 173 17.64 17.95 20.98
CA ALA A 173 16.67 17.47 19.98
C ALA A 173 16.51 18.49 18.84
N VAL A 174 16.11 18.01 17.66
CA VAL A 174 15.84 18.81 16.45
C VAL A 174 14.49 18.45 15.85
N PHE A 175 13.70 19.47 15.47
CA PHE A 175 12.30 19.29 15.04
C PHE A 175 12.03 19.80 13.63
N ASP A 176 12.83 20.76 13.13
CA ASP A 176 12.73 21.25 11.76
C ASP A 176 13.66 20.45 10.83
N PRO A 177 13.16 19.87 9.72
CA PRO A 177 13.99 19.07 8.83
C PRO A 177 15.09 19.88 8.12
N LEU A 178 14.90 21.18 7.87
CA LEU A 178 15.95 22.04 7.29
C LEU A 178 17.07 22.31 8.30
N GLU A 179 16.76 22.34 9.59
CA GLU A 179 17.76 22.45 10.65
C GLU A 179 18.49 21.13 10.88
N ALA A 180 17.77 20.01 10.84
CA ALA A 180 18.32 18.67 11.04
C ALA A 180 19.39 18.29 9.99
N MET A 181 19.27 18.83 8.77
CA MET A 181 20.23 18.64 7.68
C MET A 181 21.53 19.44 7.80
N ARG A 182 21.64 20.36 8.78
CA ARG A 182 22.83 21.21 8.91
C ARG A 182 23.96 20.48 9.62
N GLU A 183 25.19 20.85 9.26
CA GLU A 183 26.38 20.40 9.99
C GLU A 183 26.27 20.75 11.49
N GLY A 184 26.53 19.76 12.34
CA GLY A 184 26.47 19.91 13.80
C GLY A 184 25.07 19.88 14.42
N ALA A 185 24.02 19.61 13.64
CA ALA A 185 22.69 19.34 14.19
C ALA A 185 22.71 18.09 15.10
N PRO A 186 21.79 17.99 16.09
CA PRO A 186 21.65 16.78 16.89
C PRO A 186 21.46 15.55 15.99
N GLN A 187 22.35 14.58 16.09
CA GLN A 187 22.33 13.34 15.32
C GLN A 187 21.40 12.31 15.98
N LEU A 188 20.45 11.74 15.24
CA LEU A 188 19.49 10.77 15.78
C LEU A 188 19.96 9.31 15.71
N HIS A 189 20.71 8.97 14.66
CA HIS A 189 21.15 7.62 14.36
C HIS A 189 22.65 7.57 14.12
N GLU A 190 23.31 6.55 14.66
CA GLU A 190 24.75 6.37 14.49
C GLU A 190 25.10 5.91 13.07
N PRO A 191 26.31 6.22 12.58
CA PRO A 191 26.81 5.68 11.33
C PRO A 191 27.27 4.24 11.56
N ASP A 192 26.35 3.27 11.64
CA ASP A 192 26.75 1.86 11.50
C ASP A 192 25.67 0.97 10.86
N THR A 193 26.18 -0.05 10.19
CA THR A 193 25.79 -0.76 8.99
C THR A 193 25.50 -2.23 9.32
N THR A 194 24.65 -2.49 10.30
CA THR A 194 24.46 -3.87 10.82
C THR A 194 23.57 -4.76 9.94
N HIS A 195 23.22 -4.34 8.72
CA HIS A 195 22.38 -5.15 7.85
C HIS A 195 23.22 -6.10 6.97
N PRO A 196 22.88 -7.40 6.85
CA PRO A 196 23.61 -8.36 6.01
C PRO A 196 23.67 -8.03 4.50
N ASN A 197 22.96 -6.99 4.04
CA ASN A 197 23.06 -6.46 2.67
C ASN A 197 23.81 -5.11 2.57
N SER A 198 24.52 -4.69 3.63
CA SER A 198 25.38 -3.49 3.65
C SER A 198 26.26 -3.47 2.40
N GLY A 199 26.05 -2.48 1.53
CA GLY A 199 26.73 -2.38 0.23
C GLY A 199 25.85 -2.55 -1.03
N LYS A 200 24.52 -2.63 -0.90
CA LYS A 200 23.57 -2.67 -2.04
C LYS A 200 22.61 -1.48 -2.12
N HIS A 201 22.87 -0.37 -1.41
CA HIS A 201 22.02 0.84 -1.34
C HIS A 201 20.60 0.63 -0.77
N PHE A 202 20.26 -0.58 -0.28
CA PHE A 202 18.97 -0.89 0.32
C PHE A 202 19.14 -1.31 1.78
N GLY A 203 18.39 -0.69 2.68
CA GLY A 203 18.43 -0.98 4.12
C GLY A 203 19.39 -0.11 4.94
N ASP A 204 20.24 0.69 4.29
CA ASP A 204 21.20 1.59 4.92
C ASP A 204 20.63 3.01 5.09
N ILE A 205 21.08 3.73 6.11
CA ILE A 205 20.81 5.16 6.27
C ILE A 205 21.70 5.93 5.27
N PHE A 206 21.13 6.85 4.49
CA PHE A 206 21.87 7.56 3.43
C PHE A 206 22.99 8.47 3.96
N ASP A 207 22.67 9.38 4.88
CA ASP A 207 23.64 10.28 5.50
C ASP A 207 23.24 10.57 6.96
N PRO A 208 23.67 9.73 7.92
CA PRO A 208 23.29 9.88 9.32
C PRO A 208 23.85 11.16 9.96
N LEU A 209 24.97 11.70 9.46
CA LEU A 209 25.60 12.92 10.00
C LEU A 209 24.75 14.18 9.72
N HIS A 210 24.00 14.16 8.62
CA HIS A 210 23.05 15.21 8.26
C HIS A 210 21.60 14.76 8.46
N ASN A 211 21.36 13.72 9.24
CA ASN A 211 20.03 13.17 9.52
C ASN A 211 19.21 12.81 8.26
N ILE A 212 19.85 12.47 7.13
CA ILE A 212 19.15 12.08 5.90
C ILE A 212 18.98 10.56 5.91
N ALA A 213 17.74 10.12 6.13
CA ALA A 213 17.33 8.72 6.10
C ALA A 213 17.50 8.13 4.70
N ALA A 214 17.08 8.88 3.68
CA ALA A 214 17.08 8.45 2.30
C ALA A 214 17.16 9.63 1.34
N HIS A 215 17.79 9.42 0.19
CA HIS A 215 17.97 10.41 -0.87
C HIS A 215 17.73 9.80 -2.25
N GLU A 216 17.19 10.60 -3.17
CA GLU A 216 17.12 10.29 -4.59
C GLU A 216 17.27 11.57 -5.40
N GLU A 217 18.04 11.50 -6.48
CA GLU A 217 18.15 12.57 -7.47
C GLU A 217 18.00 12.01 -8.88
N ILE A 218 17.17 12.66 -9.69
CA ILE A 218 16.86 12.28 -11.07
C ILE A 218 16.93 13.51 -11.95
N ALA A 219 17.64 13.39 -13.06
CA ALA A 219 17.67 14.38 -14.12
C ALA A 219 17.27 13.75 -15.46
N HIS A 220 16.45 14.45 -16.23
CA HIS A 220 16.11 14.07 -17.59
C HIS A 220 16.20 15.29 -18.51
N GLY A 221 16.87 15.16 -19.65
CA GLY A 221 17.14 16.28 -20.54
C GLY A 221 18.13 17.30 -19.95
N ASP A 222 18.39 18.38 -20.69
CA ASP A 222 19.25 19.48 -20.23
C ASP A 222 18.38 20.56 -19.56
N PHE A 223 18.30 20.49 -18.23
CA PHE A 223 17.51 21.44 -17.44
C PHE A 223 18.00 22.88 -17.60
N SER A 224 19.32 23.10 -17.65
CA SER A 224 19.89 24.44 -17.75
C SER A 224 19.61 25.07 -19.12
N ALA A 225 19.78 24.30 -20.20
CA ALA A 225 19.44 24.75 -21.55
C ALA A 225 17.94 25.06 -21.68
N ALA A 226 17.06 24.16 -21.22
CA ALA A 226 15.62 24.36 -21.28
C ALA A 226 15.15 25.58 -20.46
N MET A 227 15.78 25.85 -19.30
CA MET A 227 15.51 27.06 -18.52
C MET A 227 16.00 28.34 -19.20
N SER A 228 17.12 28.30 -19.93
CA SER A 228 17.62 29.46 -20.69
C SER A 228 16.73 29.82 -21.88
N GLU A 229 16.00 28.84 -22.42
CA GLU A 229 14.99 29.03 -23.46
C GLU A 229 13.67 29.58 -22.91
N ALA A 230 13.45 29.63 -21.59
CA ALA A 230 12.17 30.05 -21.02
C ALA A 230 11.92 31.56 -21.18
N ASP A 231 10.68 31.93 -21.51
CA ASP A 231 10.28 33.35 -21.53
C ASP A 231 9.88 33.82 -20.12
N ILE A 232 9.38 32.89 -19.29
CA ILE A 232 9.02 33.12 -17.89
C ILE A 232 9.54 31.97 -17.04
N ILE A 233 10.13 32.31 -15.89
CA ILE A 233 10.51 31.37 -14.84
C ILE A 233 9.55 31.54 -13.66
N VAL A 234 9.04 30.42 -13.16
CA VAL A 234 8.11 30.38 -12.03
C VAL A 234 8.69 29.51 -10.93
N GLU A 235 8.68 30.02 -9.70
CA GLU A 235 9.20 29.36 -8.51
C GLU A 235 8.16 29.44 -7.40
N GLY A 236 8.07 28.39 -6.58
CA GLY A 236 7.17 28.32 -5.44
C GLY A 236 7.65 27.32 -4.38
N GLU A 237 7.34 27.59 -3.11
CA GLU A 237 7.55 26.66 -2.00
C GLU A 237 6.19 26.30 -1.40
N TYR A 238 5.92 25.00 -1.29
CA TYR A 238 4.65 24.44 -0.83
C TYR A 238 4.91 23.58 0.40
N ARG A 239 4.08 23.73 1.43
CA ARG A 239 4.22 22.99 2.70
C ARG A 239 2.94 22.28 3.06
N VAL A 240 3.07 21.06 3.57
CA VAL A 240 1.95 20.25 4.07
C VAL A 240 2.27 19.73 5.47
N PRO A 241 1.29 19.69 6.39
CA PRO A 241 1.52 19.31 7.79
C PRO A 241 1.46 17.79 8.00
N PHE A 242 1.69 17.36 9.24
CA PHE A 242 1.35 16.00 9.68
C PHE A 242 -0.14 15.74 9.53
N ILE A 243 -0.49 14.52 9.12
CA ILE A 243 -1.88 14.05 9.04
C ILE A 243 -1.95 12.63 9.59
N SER A 244 -2.83 12.41 10.56
CA SER A 244 -3.16 11.06 11.04
C SER A 244 -4.17 10.38 10.12
N HIS A 245 -4.07 9.06 10.02
CA HIS A 245 -5.03 8.21 9.31
C HIS A 245 -6.39 8.18 10.00
N ALA A 246 -6.42 8.43 11.32
CA ALA A 246 -7.61 8.37 12.15
C ALA A 246 -8.45 7.09 11.92
N VAL A 247 -7.78 5.94 11.81
CA VAL A 247 -8.42 4.62 11.64
C VAL A 247 -9.42 4.37 12.77
N LEU A 248 -10.63 3.87 12.47
CA LEU A 248 -11.65 3.66 13.50
C LEU A 248 -11.28 2.51 14.44
N GLU A 249 -10.85 1.39 13.89
CA GLU A 249 -10.22 0.31 14.67
C GLU A 249 -8.75 0.68 14.92
N PRO A 250 -8.32 0.88 16.19
CA PRO A 250 -6.91 1.02 16.53
C PRO A 250 -6.08 -0.19 16.08
N HIS A 251 -4.76 -0.10 16.18
CA HIS A 251 -3.90 -1.26 16.03
C HIS A 251 -4.17 -2.21 17.19
N VAL A 252 -4.42 -3.47 16.85
CA VAL A 252 -4.64 -4.54 17.81
C VAL A 252 -3.97 -5.81 17.30
N CYS A 253 -3.33 -6.52 18.23
CA CYS A 253 -2.66 -7.77 17.94
C CYS A 253 -2.80 -8.71 19.13
N THR A 254 -3.09 -9.99 18.83
CA THR A 254 -3.02 -11.09 19.79
C THR A 254 -1.98 -12.09 19.31
N ALA A 255 -1.08 -12.53 20.18
CA ALA A 255 -0.11 -13.58 19.88
C ALA A 255 -0.18 -14.73 20.90
N TYR A 256 0.06 -15.96 20.46
CA TYR A 256 0.12 -17.13 21.33
C TYR A 256 0.99 -18.23 20.69
N LEU A 257 1.38 -19.22 21.49
CA LEU A 257 2.04 -20.43 21.00
C LEU A 257 1.00 -21.53 20.80
N ASP A 258 1.02 -22.21 19.65
CA ASP A 258 0.21 -23.41 19.44
C ASP A 258 0.79 -24.64 20.15
N GLY A 259 0.12 -25.79 20.01
CA GLY A 259 0.56 -27.05 20.64
C GLY A 259 1.90 -27.59 20.15
N TYR A 260 2.49 -27.00 19.11
CA TYR A 260 3.80 -27.34 18.55
C TYR A 260 4.84 -26.23 18.79
N ASP A 261 4.58 -25.33 19.75
CA ASP A 261 5.40 -24.15 20.05
C ASP A 261 5.57 -23.20 18.86
N ARG A 262 4.61 -23.19 17.93
CA ARG A 262 4.62 -22.23 16.83
C ARG A 262 3.99 -20.93 17.26
N LEU A 263 4.62 -19.81 16.91
CA LEU A 263 4.08 -18.49 17.15
C LEU A 263 2.93 -18.20 16.19
N ILE A 264 1.74 -18.00 16.73
CA ILE A 264 0.54 -17.57 16.00
C ILE A 264 0.26 -16.12 16.36
N VAL A 265 0.06 -15.29 15.34
CA VAL A 265 -0.22 -13.87 15.48
C VAL A 265 -1.51 -13.52 14.74
N VAL A 266 -2.51 -13.06 15.48
CA VAL A 266 -3.78 -12.55 14.94
C VAL A 266 -3.73 -11.03 15.02
N SER A 267 -3.60 -10.35 13.87
CA SER A 267 -3.34 -8.90 13.83
C SER A 267 -4.28 -8.16 12.89
N SER A 268 -4.65 -6.94 13.26
CA SER A 268 -5.23 -5.96 12.36
C SER A 268 -4.15 -5.41 11.41
N THR A 269 -3.77 -6.16 10.38
CA THR A 269 -2.67 -5.83 9.46
C THR A 269 -3.11 -5.77 7.99
N GLN A 270 -2.51 -4.88 7.21
CA GLN A 270 -2.64 -4.85 5.74
C GLN A 270 -1.70 -5.86 5.06
N VAL A 271 -0.66 -6.30 5.74
CA VAL A 271 0.53 -6.93 5.14
C VAL A 271 0.97 -8.21 5.87
N PRO A 272 0.08 -9.21 6.04
CA PRO A 272 0.33 -10.37 6.90
C PRO A 272 1.59 -11.17 6.52
N TYR A 273 1.95 -11.24 5.22
CA TYR A 273 3.17 -11.91 4.78
C TYR A 273 4.45 -11.12 5.11
N HIS A 274 4.42 -9.78 5.01
CA HIS A 274 5.54 -8.94 5.43
C HIS A 274 5.71 -9.00 6.94
N THR A 275 4.62 -8.90 7.70
CA THR A 275 4.61 -9.10 9.16
C THR A 275 5.23 -10.46 9.52
N ARG A 276 4.84 -11.56 8.85
CA ARG A 276 5.43 -12.89 9.10
C ARG A 276 6.95 -12.90 8.85
N ARG A 277 7.40 -12.33 7.73
CA ARG A 277 8.82 -12.23 7.36
C ARG A 277 9.61 -11.42 8.38
N GLN A 278 9.09 -10.25 8.77
CA GLN A 278 9.73 -9.32 9.69
C GLN A 278 9.79 -9.89 11.11
N LEU A 279 8.70 -10.49 11.60
CA LEU A 279 8.68 -11.19 12.89
C LEU A 279 9.71 -12.32 12.92
N ALA A 280 9.75 -13.16 11.88
CA ALA A 280 10.74 -14.24 11.81
C ALA A 280 12.18 -13.69 11.87
N ALA A 281 12.46 -12.59 11.17
CA ALA A 281 13.78 -11.96 11.18
C ALA A 281 14.13 -11.36 12.55
N VAL A 282 13.28 -10.49 13.11
CA VAL A 282 13.56 -9.76 14.36
C VAL A 282 13.59 -10.68 15.58
N LEU A 283 12.78 -11.75 15.58
CA LEU A 283 12.75 -12.77 16.64
C LEU A 283 13.76 -13.89 16.42
N GLN A 284 14.51 -13.86 15.30
CA GLN A 284 15.48 -14.89 14.91
C GLN A 284 14.86 -16.31 14.86
N LEU A 285 13.62 -16.41 14.38
CA LEU A 285 12.89 -17.65 14.22
C LEU A 285 12.89 -18.12 12.75
N PRO A 286 12.92 -19.43 12.49
CA PRO A 286 12.58 -19.94 11.16
C PRO A 286 11.18 -19.45 10.75
N ILE A 287 10.99 -19.02 9.50
CA ILE A 287 9.69 -18.49 9.03
C ILE A 287 8.55 -19.50 9.22
N ALA A 288 8.84 -20.80 9.14
CA ALA A 288 7.89 -21.89 9.38
C ALA A 288 7.39 -21.95 10.84
N ARG A 289 8.09 -21.31 11.78
CA ARG A 289 7.69 -21.19 13.19
C ARG A 289 6.76 -20.01 13.45
N VAL A 290 6.39 -19.23 12.42
CA VAL A 290 5.52 -18.05 12.54
C VAL A 290 4.31 -18.21 11.62
N ARG A 291 3.10 -17.97 12.12
CA ARG A 291 1.86 -17.89 11.35
C ARG A 291 1.18 -16.56 11.66
N VAL A 292 0.83 -15.82 10.63
CA VAL A 292 0.01 -14.60 10.76
C VAL A 292 -1.37 -14.86 10.18
N VAL A 293 -2.39 -14.51 10.96
CA VAL A 293 -3.81 -14.58 10.58
C VAL A 293 -4.36 -13.16 10.61
N LYS A 294 -4.99 -12.75 9.51
CA LYS A 294 -5.66 -11.46 9.42
C LYS A 294 -7.18 -11.65 9.41
N PRO A 295 -7.88 -11.32 10.51
CA PRO A 295 -9.33 -11.25 10.52
C PRO A 295 -9.82 -9.97 9.81
N ARG A 296 -11.09 -9.58 9.92
CA ARG A 296 -11.54 -8.28 9.36
C ARG A 296 -10.77 -7.13 10.01
N VAL A 297 -10.57 -6.06 9.24
CA VAL A 297 -9.79 -4.88 9.67
C VAL A 297 -10.64 -3.64 9.47
N GLY A 298 -10.79 -2.82 10.52
CA GLY A 298 -11.61 -1.62 10.59
C GLY A 298 -10.92 -0.39 10.00
N GLY A 299 -10.43 -0.52 8.78
CA GLY A 299 -9.63 0.50 8.08
C GLY A 299 -8.15 0.44 8.43
N GLY A 300 -7.32 0.90 7.48
CA GLY A 300 -5.87 1.01 7.64
C GLY A 300 -5.32 2.25 6.96
N PHE A 301 -5.74 2.51 5.72
CA PHE A 301 -5.36 3.70 4.95
C PHE A 301 -3.83 3.90 4.80
N GLY A 302 -3.04 2.85 5.06
CA GLY A 302 -1.58 2.86 5.10
C GLY A 302 -0.97 2.66 6.50
N SER A 303 -1.68 2.97 7.59
CA SER A 303 -1.10 2.87 8.95
C SER A 303 -0.78 1.42 9.33
N LYS A 304 -1.65 0.49 8.92
CA LYS A 304 -1.54 -0.94 9.16
C LYS A 304 -0.67 -1.65 8.10
N GLN A 305 0.09 -0.89 7.30
CA GLN A 305 1.12 -1.42 6.40
C GLN A 305 2.45 -1.65 7.11
N GLU A 306 2.53 -1.36 8.41
CA GLU A 306 3.73 -1.56 9.21
C GLU A 306 3.54 -2.69 10.24
N MET A 307 4.64 -3.36 10.58
CA MET A 307 4.72 -4.23 11.75
C MET A 307 4.90 -3.35 12.99
N LEU A 308 3.80 -3.06 13.69
CA LEU A 308 3.79 -2.17 14.86
C LEU A 308 3.64 -2.99 16.14
N LEU A 309 2.45 -3.50 16.43
CA LEU A 309 2.16 -4.13 17.72
C LEU A 309 2.52 -5.61 17.79
N GLU A 310 2.66 -6.24 16.62
CA GLU A 310 2.93 -7.66 16.50
C GLU A 310 4.18 -8.14 17.25
N PRO A 311 5.35 -7.47 17.18
CA PRO A 311 6.51 -7.91 17.92
C PRO A 311 6.30 -7.84 19.43
N VAL A 312 5.57 -6.85 19.94
CA VAL A 312 5.29 -6.70 21.39
C VAL A 312 4.49 -7.89 21.90
N ALA A 313 3.38 -8.22 21.23
CA ALA A 313 2.56 -9.38 21.57
C ALA A 313 3.38 -10.67 21.48
N ALA A 314 4.18 -10.82 20.42
CA ALA A 314 4.97 -12.02 20.18
C ALA A 314 6.02 -12.27 21.26
N VAL A 315 6.85 -11.29 21.62
CA VAL A 315 7.91 -11.48 22.63
C VAL A 315 7.32 -11.76 24.01
N LEU A 316 6.21 -11.10 24.36
CA LEU A 316 5.52 -11.33 25.63
C LEU A 316 4.88 -12.73 25.65
N ALA A 317 4.21 -13.15 24.58
CA ALA A 317 3.63 -14.50 24.49
C ALA A 317 4.69 -15.60 24.54
N MET A 318 5.85 -15.39 23.91
CA MET A 318 6.99 -16.31 24.01
C MET A 318 7.58 -16.36 25.42
N LYS A 319 7.67 -15.20 26.10
CA LYS A 319 8.20 -15.09 27.47
C LYS A 319 7.29 -15.74 28.50
N THR A 320 5.99 -15.47 28.44
CA THR A 320 5.00 -15.92 29.43
C THR A 320 4.45 -17.31 29.09
N ARG A 321 4.57 -17.73 27.83
CA ARG A 321 3.92 -18.93 27.27
C ARG A 321 2.40 -18.92 27.38
N LEU A 322 1.82 -17.73 27.55
CA LEU A 322 0.38 -17.48 27.56
C LEU A 322 0.00 -16.61 26.36
N PRO A 323 -1.27 -16.65 25.90
CA PRO A 323 -1.75 -15.70 24.91
C PRO A 323 -1.61 -14.26 25.41
N VAL A 324 -1.18 -13.34 24.56
CA VAL A 324 -1.02 -11.92 24.92
C VAL A 324 -1.70 -11.06 23.86
N ARG A 325 -2.58 -10.16 24.30
CA ARG A 325 -3.17 -9.12 23.46
C ARG A 325 -2.62 -7.75 23.81
N ILE A 326 -2.29 -6.97 22.80
CA ILE A 326 -2.02 -5.54 22.88
C ILE A 326 -2.99 -4.79 21.95
N GLU A 327 -3.48 -3.65 22.43
CA GLU A 327 -4.33 -2.74 21.68
C GLU A 327 -3.87 -1.33 22.02
N TYR A 328 -3.64 -0.50 21.00
CA TYR A 328 -3.41 0.92 21.20
C TYR A 328 -4.70 1.62 21.62
N SER A 329 -4.60 2.47 22.62
CA SER A 329 -5.59 3.50 22.88
C SER A 329 -5.65 4.49 21.71
N ARG A 330 -6.74 5.26 21.64
CA ARG A 330 -6.84 6.37 20.69
C ARG A 330 -5.73 7.39 20.89
N HIS A 331 -5.23 7.58 22.11
CA HIS A 331 -4.12 8.49 22.38
C HIS A 331 -2.83 7.97 21.73
N GLU A 332 -2.50 6.69 21.93
CA GLU A 332 -1.31 6.05 21.33
C GLU A 332 -1.35 6.06 19.79
N GLU A 333 -2.53 5.90 19.16
CA GLU A 333 -2.67 6.10 17.71
C GLU A 333 -2.22 7.48 17.22
N PHE A 334 -2.32 8.51 18.07
CA PHE A 334 -1.95 9.89 17.77
C PHE A 334 -0.58 10.30 18.32
N THR A 335 0.15 9.42 19.01
CA THR A 335 1.48 9.73 19.57
C THR A 335 2.55 8.72 19.15
N ALA A 336 2.23 7.42 19.12
CA ALA A 336 3.15 6.32 18.82
C ALA A 336 2.81 5.57 17.52
N GLY A 337 1.73 5.95 16.83
CA GLY A 337 1.30 5.43 15.54
C GLY A 337 2.18 5.87 14.37
N ARG A 338 1.59 5.93 13.17
CA ARG A 338 2.24 6.43 11.96
C ARG A 338 1.46 7.58 11.37
N PHE A 339 2.16 8.51 10.74
CA PHE A 339 1.57 9.71 10.13
C PHE A 339 1.95 9.86 8.67
N ARG A 340 1.17 10.65 7.94
CA ARG A 340 1.64 11.18 6.66
C ARG A 340 2.85 12.07 6.90
N HIS A 341 3.87 11.89 6.07
CA HIS A 341 5.04 12.75 5.99
C HIS A 341 4.61 14.21 5.73
N PRO A 342 4.88 15.16 6.65
CA PRO A 342 4.88 16.56 6.28
C PRO A 342 6.05 16.82 5.32
N MET A 343 5.84 17.70 4.37
CA MET A 343 6.82 17.93 3.30
C MET A 343 6.95 19.42 2.99
N ILE A 344 8.18 19.82 2.68
CA ILE A 344 8.50 21.10 2.02
C ILE A 344 8.84 20.74 0.57
N MET A 345 8.11 21.30 -0.38
CA MET A 345 8.32 21.03 -1.81
C MET A 345 8.60 22.35 -2.52
N ARG A 346 9.78 22.45 -3.13
CA ARG A 346 10.19 23.61 -3.92
C ARG A 346 10.08 23.27 -5.39
N MET A 347 9.26 24.03 -6.10
CA MET A 347 9.04 23.87 -7.54
C MET A 347 9.73 25.00 -8.30
N ARG A 348 10.29 24.66 -9.46
CA ARG A 348 10.82 25.64 -10.41
C ARG A 348 10.51 25.19 -11.84
N SER A 349 9.91 26.06 -12.64
CA SER A 349 9.54 25.75 -14.02
C SER A 349 9.93 26.86 -14.98
N GLY A 350 10.35 26.47 -16.18
CA GLY A 350 10.57 27.35 -17.32
C GLY A 350 9.47 27.15 -18.35
N VAL A 351 8.80 28.22 -18.75
CA VAL A 351 7.68 28.18 -19.70
C VAL A 351 7.85 29.22 -20.81
N LYS A 352 7.32 28.89 -21.99
CA LYS A 352 7.15 29.84 -23.09
C LYS A 352 5.92 30.70 -22.89
N ALA A 353 5.91 31.90 -23.49
CA ALA A 353 4.79 32.83 -23.47
C ALA A 353 3.52 32.22 -24.10
N ASP A 354 3.67 31.26 -25.00
CA ASP A 354 2.52 30.54 -25.55
C ASP A 354 1.88 29.56 -24.55
N GLY A 355 2.58 29.14 -23.50
CA GLY A 355 2.13 28.16 -22.50
C GLY A 355 2.77 26.77 -22.64
N THR A 356 3.80 26.61 -23.49
CA THR A 356 4.60 25.38 -23.56
C THR A 356 5.51 25.25 -22.33
N LEU A 357 5.41 24.12 -21.62
CA LEU A 357 6.30 23.79 -20.51
C LEU A 357 7.64 23.24 -21.04
N LEU A 358 8.74 23.94 -20.74
CA LEU A 358 10.08 23.54 -21.18
C LEU A 358 10.82 22.72 -20.14
N ALA A 359 10.77 23.17 -18.89
CA ALA A 359 11.47 22.51 -17.79
C ALA A 359 10.61 22.55 -16.53
N ILE A 360 10.68 21.50 -15.71
CA ILE A 360 10.02 21.43 -14.41
C ILE A 360 10.92 20.72 -13.41
N SER A 361 11.07 21.29 -12.21
CA SER A 361 11.77 20.65 -11.12
C SER A 361 10.99 20.64 -9.82
N MET A 362 11.30 19.65 -8.99
CA MET A 362 10.80 19.52 -7.63
C MET A 362 11.93 19.09 -6.70
N HIS A 363 12.18 19.87 -5.65
CA HIS A 363 12.96 19.43 -4.49
C HIS A 363 11.99 19.15 -3.34
N SER A 364 11.84 17.89 -2.96
CA SER A 364 10.97 17.43 -1.88
C SER A 364 11.79 17.09 -0.65
N ILE A 365 11.54 17.77 0.46
CA ILE A 365 12.14 17.50 1.76
C ILE A 365 11.03 16.97 2.67
N GLY A 366 11.03 15.67 2.91
CA GLY A 366 10.07 14.99 3.76
C GLY A 366 10.61 14.79 5.16
N ASN A 367 9.83 15.15 6.18
CA ASN A 367 10.18 14.78 7.56
C ASN A 367 9.82 13.30 7.79
N ALA A 368 10.80 12.47 8.13
CA ALA A 368 10.64 11.06 8.44
C ALA A 368 10.12 10.83 9.88
N GLY A 369 10.31 11.81 10.77
CA GLY A 369 10.24 11.61 12.22
C GLY A 369 11.48 10.87 12.74
N ALA A 370 11.36 10.16 13.85
CA ALA A 370 12.50 9.55 14.52
C ALA A 370 13.08 8.31 13.80
N TYR A 371 12.32 7.64 12.93
CA TYR A 371 12.71 6.42 12.22
C TYR A 371 12.21 6.48 10.77
N GLY A 372 12.92 5.81 9.86
CA GLY A 372 12.97 6.12 8.43
C GLY A 372 12.11 5.19 7.59
N THR A 373 11.06 4.62 8.18
CA THR A 373 10.29 3.45 7.70
C THR A 373 9.95 3.54 6.21
N HIS A 374 8.78 4.02 5.81
CA HIS A 374 8.42 4.14 4.40
C HIS A 374 9.11 5.34 3.71
N SER A 375 10.11 5.97 4.33
CA SER A 375 10.59 7.30 3.99
C SER A 375 11.22 7.42 2.60
N PHE A 376 12.06 6.47 2.18
CA PHE A 376 12.62 6.45 0.81
C PHE A 376 11.51 6.43 -0.22
N THR A 377 10.68 5.39 -0.18
CA THR A 377 9.66 5.15 -1.20
C THR A 377 8.55 6.22 -1.21
N VAL A 378 8.18 6.80 -0.06
CA VAL A 378 7.21 7.90 0.02
C VAL A 378 7.77 9.16 -0.60
N THR A 379 9.00 9.54 -0.24
CA THR A 379 9.62 10.77 -0.75
C THR A 379 9.88 10.65 -2.24
N ARG A 380 10.41 9.52 -2.72
CA ARG A 380 10.51 9.14 -4.14
C ARG A 380 9.18 9.30 -4.88
N SER A 381 8.10 8.73 -4.35
CA SER A 381 6.79 8.75 -4.99
C SER A 381 6.21 10.17 -5.15
N THR A 382 6.70 11.15 -4.40
CA THR A 382 6.29 12.56 -4.49
C THR A 382 6.56 13.12 -5.87
N GLY A 383 7.74 12.89 -6.45
CA GLY A 383 8.09 13.31 -7.81
C GLY A 383 7.66 12.28 -8.87
N HIS A 384 7.95 11.00 -8.64
CA HIS A 384 7.73 9.92 -9.62
C HIS A 384 6.30 9.77 -10.11
N LYS A 385 5.32 10.09 -9.27
CA LYS A 385 3.91 9.95 -9.61
C LYS A 385 3.29 11.24 -10.12
N THR A 386 3.96 12.37 -9.93
CA THR A 386 3.37 13.70 -10.14
C THR A 386 4.01 14.41 -11.32
N LEU A 387 5.34 14.50 -11.39
CA LEU A 387 6.03 15.27 -12.42
C LEU A 387 5.74 14.75 -13.83
N CYS A 388 5.59 13.44 -13.99
CA CYS A 388 5.26 12.82 -15.28
C CYS A 388 3.82 13.08 -15.75
N LEU A 389 2.99 13.79 -14.99
CA LEU A 389 1.65 14.21 -15.41
C LEU A 389 1.69 15.27 -16.53
N TYR A 390 2.76 16.07 -16.58
CA TYR A 390 2.95 17.12 -17.57
C TYR A 390 4.21 16.87 -18.40
N ARG A 391 4.11 17.14 -19.69
CA ARG A 391 5.19 17.04 -20.67
C ARG A 391 6.06 18.28 -20.60
N ALA A 392 7.34 18.08 -20.35
CA ALA A 392 8.42 19.06 -20.43
C ALA A 392 9.59 18.48 -21.23
N LYS A 393 10.48 19.34 -21.74
CA LYS A 393 11.73 18.92 -22.40
C LYS A 393 12.76 18.42 -21.38
N ALA A 394 12.76 18.99 -20.18
CA ALA A 394 13.71 18.65 -19.12
C ALA A 394 13.06 18.58 -17.73
N TYR A 395 13.58 17.70 -16.89
CA TYR A 395 13.12 17.47 -15.53
C TYR A 395 14.31 17.39 -14.58
N HIS A 396 14.12 17.89 -13.36
CA HIS A 396 15.02 17.65 -12.25
C HIS A 396 14.20 17.34 -10.99
N PHE A 397 14.48 16.21 -10.36
CA PHE A 397 13.80 15.81 -9.14
C PHE A 397 14.85 15.47 -8.09
N GLN A 398 14.68 16.03 -6.90
CA GLN A 398 15.47 15.70 -5.73
C GLN A 398 14.52 15.38 -4.57
N ALA A 399 14.81 14.33 -3.84
CA ALA A 399 14.06 13.88 -2.68
C ALA A 399 15.00 13.62 -1.51
N ASP A 400 14.79 14.30 -0.39
CA ASP A 400 15.49 14.07 0.87
C ASP A 400 14.47 13.71 1.95
N ALA A 401 14.63 12.54 2.57
CA ALA A 401 13.87 12.17 3.75
C ALA A 401 14.72 12.38 5.00
N VAL A 402 14.25 13.20 5.93
CA VAL A 402 15.07 13.75 7.02
C VAL A 402 14.53 13.31 8.38
N TYR A 403 15.39 12.74 9.21
CA TYR A 403 15.08 12.41 10.60
C TYR A 403 14.90 13.67 11.45
N THR A 404 13.90 13.63 12.34
CA THR A 404 13.71 14.63 13.40
C THR A 404 13.16 13.96 14.65
N ASN A 405 13.21 14.62 15.81
CA ASN A 405 12.65 14.09 17.07
C ASN A 405 11.11 14.23 17.16
N LEU A 406 10.42 14.11 16.02
CA LEU A 406 8.96 14.14 15.90
C LEU A 406 8.40 12.73 15.64
N PRO A 407 7.07 12.53 15.77
CA PRO A 407 6.45 11.23 15.55
C PRO A 407 6.78 10.62 14.19
N ILE A 408 6.86 9.29 14.18
CA ILE A 408 7.29 8.50 13.02
C ILE A 408 6.28 8.62 11.90
N THR A 409 6.77 8.86 10.69
CA THR A 409 5.93 8.93 9.50
C THR A 409 5.99 7.62 8.72
N GLY A 410 4.95 7.34 7.95
CA GLY A 410 4.81 6.07 7.25
C GLY A 410 3.95 6.18 6.00
N ALA A 411 3.42 5.05 5.56
CA ALA A 411 2.52 4.98 4.44
C ALA A 411 1.16 5.62 4.76
N MET A 412 0.65 6.50 3.91
CA MET A 412 -0.76 6.94 3.94
C MET A 412 -1.29 7.00 2.51
N ARG A 413 -2.62 6.82 2.32
CA ARG A 413 -3.30 6.83 1.01
C ARG A 413 -2.71 7.85 0.04
N GLY A 414 -2.31 7.38 -1.14
CA GLY A 414 -1.68 8.19 -2.17
C GLY A 414 -0.14 8.13 -2.16
N TYR A 415 0.48 7.75 -1.04
CA TYR A 415 1.91 7.44 -0.90
C TYR A 415 2.84 8.51 -1.50
N GLY A 416 2.96 9.66 -0.83
CA GLY A 416 3.72 10.84 -1.31
C GLY A 416 3.03 11.64 -2.42
N ALA A 417 2.29 10.98 -3.31
CA ALA A 417 1.67 11.63 -4.46
C ALA A 417 0.68 12.76 -4.09
N PRO A 418 -0.16 12.70 -3.04
CA PRO A 418 -1.02 13.82 -2.67
C PRO A 418 -0.23 15.08 -2.32
N GLN A 419 0.90 14.93 -1.63
CA GLN A 419 1.79 16.05 -1.31
C GLN A 419 2.36 16.66 -2.61
N GLY A 420 2.90 15.82 -3.49
CA GLY A 420 3.46 16.27 -4.76
C GLY A 420 2.42 16.86 -5.71
N PHE A 421 1.20 16.30 -5.79
CA PHE A 421 0.11 16.88 -6.58
C PHE A 421 -0.37 18.21 -6.02
N PHE A 422 -0.39 18.39 -4.70
CA PHE A 422 -0.69 19.69 -4.11
C PHE A 422 0.33 20.74 -4.57
N ALA A 423 1.62 20.44 -4.49
CA ALA A 423 2.67 21.35 -4.96
C ALA A 423 2.57 21.58 -6.48
N LEU A 424 2.50 20.51 -7.26
CA LEU A 424 2.45 20.55 -8.73
C LEU A 424 1.22 21.29 -9.24
N GLU A 425 0.00 20.92 -8.83
CA GLU A 425 -1.22 21.52 -9.37
C GLU A 425 -1.39 22.97 -8.93
N SER A 426 -0.92 23.33 -7.73
CA SER A 426 -0.86 24.73 -7.30
C SER A 426 0.13 25.53 -8.16
N HIS A 427 1.31 24.94 -8.43
CA HIS A 427 2.33 25.55 -9.27
C HIS A 427 1.86 25.75 -10.71
N ILE A 428 1.15 24.77 -11.28
CA ILE A 428 0.56 24.84 -12.63
C ILE A 428 -0.49 25.95 -12.71
N ASP A 429 -1.33 26.11 -11.68
CA ASP A 429 -2.27 27.22 -11.58
C ASP A 429 -1.57 28.59 -11.50
N GLU A 430 -0.47 28.69 -10.77
CA GLU A 430 0.34 29.92 -10.69
C GLU A 430 1.01 30.26 -12.02
N ILE A 431 1.55 29.25 -12.73
CA ILE A 431 2.10 29.40 -14.09
C ILE A 431 1.01 29.95 -15.02
N ALA A 432 -0.16 29.31 -15.07
CA ALA A 432 -1.26 29.72 -15.93
C ALA A 432 -1.69 31.18 -15.65
N ARG A 433 -1.79 31.56 -14.37
CA ARG A 433 -2.10 32.94 -13.97
C ARG A 433 -1.02 33.95 -14.41
N ARG A 434 0.27 33.62 -14.27
CA ARG A 434 1.37 34.50 -14.71
C ARG A 434 1.39 34.69 -16.23
N LEU A 435 0.96 33.67 -16.98
CA LEU A 435 0.79 33.73 -18.44
C LEU A 435 -0.54 34.38 -18.86
N ASN A 436 -1.44 34.70 -17.92
CA ASN A 436 -2.82 35.08 -18.20
C ASN A 436 -3.53 34.07 -19.12
N MET A 437 -3.24 32.79 -18.92
CA MET A 437 -3.83 31.65 -19.64
C MET A 437 -4.86 30.96 -18.74
N ASP A 438 -5.94 30.44 -19.33
CA ASP A 438 -6.91 29.63 -18.60
C ASP A 438 -6.23 28.34 -18.06
N PRO A 439 -6.39 28.00 -16.76
CA PRO A 439 -5.71 26.84 -16.18
C PRO A 439 -6.12 25.49 -16.76
N LEU A 440 -7.32 25.35 -17.32
CA LEU A 440 -7.75 24.14 -18.02
C LEU A 440 -7.05 24.03 -19.38
N ASP A 441 -6.93 25.14 -20.10
CA ASP A 441 -6.24 25.16 -21.41
C ASP A 441 -4.72 24.90 -21.27
N PHE A 442 -4.09 25.44 -20.23
CA PHE A 442 -2.69 25.11 -19.92
C PHE A 442 -2.50 23.60 -19.70
N ARG A 443 -3.41 22.97 -18.94
CA ARG A 443 -3.38 21.52 -18.69
C ARG A 443 -3.60 20.72 -19.96
N ARG A 444 -4.61 21.07 -20.77
CA ARG A 444 -4.91 20.43 -22.06
C ARG A 444 -3.70 20.40 -22.99
N ARG A 445 -2.94 21.49 -23.02
CA ARG A 445 -1.72 21.56 -23.84
C ARG A 445 -0.61 20.66 -23.32
N ASN A 446 -0.37 20.65 -22.02
CA ASN A 446 0.85 20.09 -21.45
C ASN A 446 0.69 18.69 -20.86
N HIS A 447 -0.52 18.19 -20.60
CA HIS A 447 -0.65 16.88 -19.93
C HIS A 447 -0.13 15.71 -20.78
N VAL A 448 0.23 14.63 -20.09
CA VAL A 448 0.71 13.36 -20.67
C VAL A 448 -0.32 12.68 -21.57
N GLN A 449 0.15 12.03 -22.64
CA GLN A 449 -0.64 11.36 -23.66
C GLN A 449 -0.36 9.85 -23.70
N LYS A 450 -1.25 9.09 -24.35
CA LYS A 450 -0.97 7.70 -24.72
C LYS A 450 0.26 7.67 -25.64
N GLY A 451 1.21 6.79 -25.34
CA GLY A 451 2.46 6.62 -26.09
C GLY A 451 3.62 7.41 -25.52
N ASP A 452 3.38 8.38 -24.64
CA ASP A 452 4.47 9.07 -23.94
C ASP A 452 5.23 8.11 -23.02
N TRP A 453 6.49 8.44 -22.80
CA TRP A 453 7.37 7.74 -21.88
C TRP A 453 7.45 8.48 -20.55
N ASP A 454 7.53 7.74 -19.46
CA ASP A 454 7.65 8.30 -18.12
C ASP A 454 9.05 8.87 -17.89
N PRO A 455 9.22 10.21 -17.77
CA PRO A 455 10.52 10.83 -17.58
C PRO A 455 11.15 10.53 -16.20
N MET A 456 10.39 9.98 -15.25
CA MET A 456 10.84 9.69 -13.89
C MET A 456 11.29 8.24 -13.69
N GLU A 457 11.17 7.35 -14.68
CA GLU A 457 11.69 5.98 -14.60
C GLU A 457 12.73 5.70 -15.68
N MET A 458 13.73 6.57 -15.75
CA MET A 458 14.85 6.43 -16.65
C MET A 458 15.85 5.42 -16.09
N GLU A 459 16.36 4.54 -16.94
CA GLU A 459 17.52 3.72 -16.64
C GLU A 459 18.55 3.84 -17.76
N GLU A 460 19.81 3.67 -17.41
CA GLU A 460 20.88 3.48 -18.38
C GLU A 460 20.97 2.00 -18.75
N VAL A 461 20.72 1.68 -20.02
CA VAL A 461 20.96 0.35 -20.59
C VAL A 461 21.93 0.51 -21.73
N ASP A 462 23.08 -0.15 -21.65
CA ASP A 462 24.15 -0.13 -22.64
C ASP A 462 24.63 1.30 -23.00
N GLY A 463 24.76 2.19 -22.01
CA GLY A 463 25.17 3.58 -22.24
C GLY A 463 24.05 4.51 -22.72
N VAL A 464 22.81 4.01 -22.82
CA VAL A 464 21.66 4.77 -23.32
C VAL A 464 20.60 4.87 -22.25
N TRP A 465 20.26 6.11 -21.88
CA TRP A 465 19.15 6.40 -20.98
C TRP A 465 17.81 6.17 -21.69
N ARG A 466 17.00 5.25 -21.17
CA ARG A 466 15.66 4.93 -21.68
C ARG A 466 14.67 4.83 -20.53
N SER A 467 13.43 5.22 -20.78
CA SER A 467 12.36 5.03 -19.80
C SER A 467 11.91 3.57 -19.77
N LYS A 468 11.68 3.04 -18.58
CA LYS A 468 11.10 1.69 -18.35
C LYS A 468 9.58 1.65 -18.55
N ARG A 469 8.91 2.80 -18.58
CA ARG A 469 7.44 2.86 -18.54
C ARG A 469 6.90 3.74 -19.65
N GLN A 470 5.93 3.19 -20.37
CA GLN A 470 5.15 3.92 -21.38
C GLN A 470 3.69 4.00 -20.95
N PHE A 471 3.06 5.16 -21.14
CA PHE A 471 1.63 5.35 -20.92
C PHE A 471 0.83 4.64 -22.02
N ARG A 472 0.29 3.46 -21.71
CA ARG A 472 -0.44 2.62 -22.70
C ARG A 472 -1.88 3.09 -22.96
N SER A 473 -2.42 3.91 -22.07
CA SER A 473 -3.73 4.53 -22.18
C SER A 473 -3.73 5.89 -21.46
N CYS A 474 -4.59 6.80 -21.91
CA CYS A 474 -4.82 8.08 -21.23
C CYS A 474 -6.27 8.49 -21.42
N GLY A 475 -7.04 8.50 -20.32
CA GLY A 475 -8.42 9.01 -20.30
C GLY A 475 -8.54 10.46 -19.82
N LEU A 476 -7.40 11.13 -19.59
CA LEU A 476 -7.37 12.47 -19.00
C LEU A 476 -8.05 13.55 -19.86
N PRO A 477 -7.93 13.56 -21.21
CA PRO A 477 -8.68 14.50 -22.04
C PRO A 477 -10.19 14.44 -21.79
N GLN A 478 -10.75 13.23 -21.74
CA GLN A 478 -12.18 13.02 -21.50
C GLN A 478 -12.56 13.42 -20.07
N CYS A 479 -11.70 13.17 -19.08
CA CYS A 479 -11.92 13.60 -17.70
C CYS A 479 -11.93 15.13 -17.57
N LEU A 480 -11.00 15.82 -18.23
CA LEU A 480 -10.92 17.29 -18.25
C LEU A 480 -12.17 17.91 -18.89
N GLU A 481 -12.58 17.40 -20.05
CA GLU A 481 -13.78 17.86 -20.75
C GLU A 481 -15.04 17.64 -19.92
N LYS A 482 -15.25 16.41 -19.42
CA LYS A 482 -16.43 16.08 -18.61
C LYS A 482 -16.46 16.87 -17.31
N GLY A 483 -15.33 16.95 -16.61
CA GLY A 483 -15.21 17.69 -15.35
C GLY A 483 -15.53 19.16 -15.54
N ALA A 484 -14.98 19.79 -16.58
CA ALA A 484 -15.24 21.18 -16.92
C ALA A 484 -16.71 21.44 -17.28
N ALA A 485 -17.32 20.56 -18.07
CA ALA A 485 -18.73 20.68 -18.46
C ALA A 485 -19.68 20.59 -17.25
N VAL A 486 -19.48 19.59 -16.37
CA VAL A 486 -20.37 19.35 -15.21
C VAL A 486 -20.41 20.53 -14.24
N ILE A 487 -19.30 21.26 -14.09
CA ILE A 487 -19.22 22.42 -13.19
C ILE A 487 -19.45 23.75 -13.90
N GLY A 488 -19.75 23.74 -15.21
CA GLY A 488 -19.93 24.94 -16.03
C GLY A 488 -18.68 25.81 -16.08
N TRP A 489 -17.48 25.23 -16.30
CA TRP A 489 -16.18 25.91 -16.15
C TRP A 489 -16.10 27.26 -16.89
N HIS A 490 -16.58 27.30 -18.13
CA HIS A 490 -16.58 28.50 -18.97
C HIS A 490 -17.83 29.38 -18.82
N GLU A 491 -18.80 28.96 -18.01
CA GLU A 491 -19.98 29.77 -17.73
C GLU A 491 -19.65 30.88 -16.72
N PRO A 492 -20.33 32.04 -16.78
CA PRO A 492 -20.17 33.09 -15.79
C PRO A 492 -20.31 32.56 -14.36
N PHE A 493 -19.30 32.82 -13.54
CA PHE A 493 -19.27 32.34 -12.15
C PHE A 493 -19.52 33.48 -11.17
N ASP A 494 -20.60 33.38 -10.40
CA ASP A 494 -20.90 34.32 -9.32
C ASP A 494 -19.87 34.20 -8.20
N ARG A 495 -18.94 35.16 -8.16
CA ARG A 495 -17.88 35.27 -7.13
C ARG A 495 -18.38 35.88 -5.82
N GLY A 496 -19.67 36.26 -5.75
CA GLY A 496 -20.28 37.05 -4.70
C GLY A 496 -20.06 38.55 -4.90
N ASP A 497 -20.76 39.37 -4.10
CA ASP A 497 -20.60 40.83 -3.99
C ASP A 497 -19.29 41.26 -3.30
N GLY A 498 -18.60 40.28 -2.74
CA GLY A 498 -17.37 40.46 -2.07
C GLY A 498 -17.47 40.90 -0.60
N LYS A 499 -18.56 40.64 0.14
CA LYS A 499 -18.55 40.60 1.63
C LYS A 499 -19.72 39.77 2.18
N PRO A 500 -19.54 38.90 3.21
CA PRO A 500 -18.29 38.39 3.77
C PRO A 500 -17.79 37.12 3.05
N ILE A 501 -18.58 36.53 2.17
CA ILE A 501 -18.28 35.25 1.52
C ILE A 501 -17.70 35.51 0.11
N ARG A 502 -16.55 34.91 -0.20
CA ARG A 502 -16.01 34.79 -1.57
C ARG A 502 -16.24 33.38 -2.08
N ARG A 503 -16.44 33.25 -3.38
CA ARG A 503 -16.52 31.96 -4.06
C ARG A 503 -15.39 31.81 -5.07
N GLY A 504 -14.86 30.61 -5.17
CA GLY A 504 -13.85 30.22 -6.14
C GLY A 504 -14.22 28.89 -6.79
N ARG A 505 -13.73 28.68 -8.01
CA ARG A 505 -13.77 27.42 -8.73
C ARG A 505 -12.33 27.02 -9.00
N GLY A 506 -11.97 25.79 -8.65
CA GLY A 506 -10.63 25.26 -8.82
C GLY A 506 -10.70 23.88 -9.44
N MET A 507 -9.59 23.43 -10.00
CA MET A 507 -9.44 22.09 -10.52
C MET A 507 -8.05 21.56 -10.24
N ALA A 508 -7.93 20.24 -10.25
CA ALA A 508 -6.66 19.56 -10.16
C ALA A 508 -6.74 18.29 -11.02
N THR A 509 -5.61 17.92 -11.61
CA THR A 509 -5.41 16.62 -12.24
C THR A 509 -4.52 15.76 -11.37
N ALA A 510 -4.81 14.46 -11.33
CA ALA A 510 -4.00 13.49 -10.61
C ALA A 510 -4.04 12.15 -11.35
N MET A 511 -2.97 11.38 -11.18
CA MET A 511 -2.89 10.00 -11.61
C MET A 511 -2.27 9.15 -10.49
N GLN A 512 -2.54 7.85 -10.51
CA GLN A 512 -2.02 6.93 -9.51
C GLN A 512 -1.75 5.58 -10.16
N GLY A 513 -0.69 4.92 -9.71
CA GLY A 513 -0.39 3.54 -10.10
C GLY A 513 -1.33 2.55 -9.40
N SER A 514 -1.64 1.43 -10.07
CA SER A 514 -2.40 0.31 -9.50
C SER A 514 -1.46 -0.87 -9.26
N GLY A 515 -0.71 -0.79 -8.16
CA GLY A 515 0.38 -1.68 -7.78
C GLY A 515 1.78 -1.14 -8.07
N VAL A 516 2.78 -1.77 -7.46
CA VAL A 516 4.20 -1.49 -7.73
C VAL A 516 4.62 -2.30 -8.96
N ALA A 517 4.71 -1.61 -10.10
CA ALA A 517 5.05 -2.21 -11.39
C ALA A 517 6.31 -3.08 -11.31
N SER A 518 6.25 -4.29 -11.86
CA SER A 518 7.34 -5.27 -11.96
C SER A 518 7.84 -5.91 -10.65
N PHE A 519 7.32 -5.52 -9.48
CA PHE A 519 7.74 -6.09 -8.18
C PHE A 519 6.63 -6.87 -7.47
N GLU A 520 5.37 -6.47 -7.66
CA GLU A 520 4.25 -7.11 -7.00
C GLU A 520 3.77 -8.39 -7.70
N LEU A 521 3.37 -9.35 -6.87
CA LEU A 521 2.81 -10.64 -7.23
C LEU A 521 1.45 -10.76 -6.54
N GLY A 522 0.50 -11.37 -7.23
CA GLY A 522 -0.80 -11.71 -6.69
C GLY A 522 -1.20 -13.09 -7.19
N GLY A 523 -1.93 -13.83 -6.36
CA GLY A 523 -2.33 -15.19 -6.67
C GLY A 523 -3.57 -15.62 -5.90
N ALA A 524 -4.09 -16.76 -6.32
CA ALA A 524 -5.19 -17.43 -5.66
C ALA A 524 -5.09 -18.94 -5.82
N SER A 525 -5.63 -19.65 -4.85
CA SER A 525 -5.95 -21.07 -4.93
C SER A 525 -7.47 -21.20 -4.82
N ILE A 526 -8.07 -22.02 -5.68
CA ILE A 526 -9.51 -22.20 -5.74
C ILE A 526 -9.82 -23.68 -5.62
N LYS A 527 -10.65 -24.04 -4.63
CA LYS A 527 -11.09 -25.43 -4.39
C LYS A 527 -12.58 -25.55 -4.72
N LEU A 528 -12.93 -26.46 -5.62
CA LEU A 528 -14.30 -26.90 -5.87
C LEU A 528 -14.79 -27.82 -4.73
N ASN A 529 -16.00 -27.58 -4.23
CA ASN A 529 -16.69 -28.44 -3.26
C ASN A 529 -17.72 -29.34 -3.96
N GLU A 530 -18.15 -30.37 -3.25
CA GLU A 530 -19.11 -31.40 -3.64
C GLU A 530 -20.45 -30.83 -4.13
N ASP A 531 -20.85 -29.67 -3.61
CA ASP A 531 -22.11 -28.99 -3.93
C ASP A 531 -22.00 -28.02 -5.12
N GLY A 532 -20.82 -27.93 -5.75
CA GLY A 532 -20.55 -27.01 -6.84
C GLY A 532 -20.08 -25.61 -6.41
N SER A 533 -19.95 -25.35 -5.10
CA SER A 533 -19.41 -24.10 -4.58
C SER A 533 -17.87 -24.08 -4.63
N PHE A 534 -17.28 -22.89 -4.57
CA PHE A 534 -15.84 -22.67 -4.68
C PHE A 534 -15.29 -21.90 -3.48
N ASN A 535 -14.32 -22.50 -2.78
CA ASN A 535 -13.50 -21.77 -1.82
C ASN A 535 -12.39 -21.04 -2.56
N VAL A 536 -12.27 -19.74 -2.34
CA VAL A 536 -11.22 -18.89 -2.91
C VAL A 536 -10.30 -18.42 -1.80
N MET A 537 -9.04 -18.85 -1.87
CA MET A 537 -7.97 -18.46 -0.95
C MET A 537 -6.99 -17.53 -1.66
N THR A 538 -6.87 -16.30 -1.18
CA THR A 538 -5.96 -15.29 -1.70
C THR A 538 -5.28 -14.58 -0.53
N GLY A 539 -4.04 -14.13 -0.72
CA GLY A 539 -3.34 -13.33 0.30
C GLY A 539 -3.77 -11.87 0.34
N ALA A 540 -4.60 -11.43 -0.61
CA ALA A 540 -5.14 -10.07 -0.66
C ALA A 540 -5.95 -9.73 0.61
N THR A 541 -5.73 -8.55 1.17
CA THR A 541 -6.33 -8.18 2.47
C THR A 541 -7.49 -7.20 2.31
N ASP A 542 -8.72 -7.62 2.57
CA ASP A 542 -9.83 -6.67 2.71
C ASP A 542 -9.72 -5.94 4.04
N ILE A 543 -9.66 -4.61 3.97
CA ILE A 543 -9.59 -3.66 5.09
C ILE A 543 -10.74 -2.65 5.05
N GLY A 544 -11.82 -2.99 4.34
CA GLY A 544 -13.04 -2.18 4.22
C GLY A 544 -13.34 -1.69 2.81
N GLN A 545 -12.39 -1.79 1.87
CA GLN A 545 -12.54 -1.40 0.47
C GLN A 545 -13.47 -2.33 -0.33
N GLY A 546 -13.77 -3.52 0.21
CA GLY A 546 -14.64 -4.50 -0.46
C GLY A 546 -13.91 -5.36 -1.50
N SER A 547 -12.59 -5.56 -1.34
CA SER A 547 -11.82 -6.41 -2.24
C SER A 547 -12.32 -7.84 -2.26
N ASP A 548 -12.79 -8.40 -1.14
CA ASP A 548 -13.33 -9.77 -1.13
C ASP A 548 -14.52 -9.90 -2.07
N THR A 549 -15.36 -8.85 -2.15
CA THR A 549 -16.51 -8.83 -3.06
C THR A 549 -16.04 -8.73 -4.51
N ILE A 550 -15.10 -7.84 -4.80
CA ILE A 550 -14.56 -7.65 -6.15
C ILE A 550 -13.86 -8.93 -6.64
N LEU A 551 -13.05 -9.56 -5.79
CA LEU A 551 -12.35 -10.81 -6.13
C LEU A 551 -13.33 -11.96 -6.30
N ALA A 552 -14.39 -12.03 -5.48
CA ALA A 552 -15.48 -12.99 -5.69
C ALA A 552 -16.21 -12.75 -7.03
N GLN A 553 -16.47 -11.50 -7.42
CA GLN A 553 -17.08 -11.19 -8.73
C GLN A 553 -16.20 -11.66 -9.89
N ILE A 554 -14.88 -11.45 -9.79
CA ILE A 554 -13.92 -11.91 -10.80
C ILE A 554 -13.91 -13.45 -10.88
N ALA A 555 -13.87 -14.13 -9.73
CA ALA A 555 -13.92 -15.59 -9.68
C ALA A 555 -15.22 -16.14 -10.28
N ALA A 556 -16.37 -15.62 -9.84
CA ALA A 556 -17.69 -16.04 -10.30
C ALA A 556 -17.86 -15.87 -11.82
N GLU A 557 -17.48 -14.71 -12.36
CA GLU A 557 -17.53 -14.44 -13.81
C GLU A 557 -16.65 -15.42 -14.58
N ALA A 558 -15.39 -15.60 -14.14
CA ALA A 558 -14.43 -16.47 -14.79
C ALA A 558 -14.80 -17.96 -14.71
N LEU A 559 -15.45 -18.40 -13.63
CA LEU A 559 -15.95 -19.77 -13.45
C LEU A 559 -17.30 -20.00 -14.17
N GLY A 560 -18.07 -18.94 -14.42
CA GLY A 560 -19.39 -19.01 -15.03
C GLY A 560 -20.52 -19.35 -14.05
N VAL A 561 -20.37 -18.98 -12.78
CA VAL A 561 -21.32 -19.26 -11.68
C VAL A 561 -21.84 -17.97 -11.03
N GLY A 562 -22.83 -18.08 -10.15
CA GLY A 562 -23.33 -16.98 -9.33
C GLY A 562 -22.40 -16.63 -8.16
N MET A 563 -22.57 -15.42 -7.60
CA MET A 563 -21.81 -14.95 -6.43
C MET A 563 -22.04 -15.80 -5.18
N ASP A 564 -23.22 -16.39 -5.04
CA ASP A 564 -23.62 -17.28 -3.95
C ASP A 564 -22.83 -18.59 -3.93
N GLN A 565 -22.18 -18.95 -5.03
CA GLN A 565 -21.31 -20.11 -5.14
C GLN A 565 -19.87 -19.83 -4.72
N ILE A 566 -19.51 -18.58 -4.39
CA ILE A 566 -18.14 -18.18 -4.03
C ILE A 566 -18.00 -17.97 -2.53
N ILE A 567 -17.06 -18.69 -1.91
CA ILE A 567 -16.73 -18.60 -0.50
C ILE A 567 -15.33 -17.98 -0.37
N MET A 568 -15.27 -16.73 0.09
CA MET A 568 -14.01 -16.03 0.34
C MET A 568 -13.46 -16.34 1.73
N HIS A 569 -12.20 -16.74 1.81
CA HIS A 569 -11.49 -16.96 3.08
C HIS A 569 -10.75 -15.70 3.54
N SER A 570 -10.65 -15.52 4.85
CA SER A 570 -9.76 -14.50 5.42
C SER A 570 -8.30 -14.93 5.27
N VAL A 571 -7.39 -13.96 5.23
CA VAL A 571 -5.97 -14.25 4.97
C VAL A 571 -5.34 -14.97 6.14
N ASP A 572 -4.69 -16.08 5.83
CA ASP A 572 -3.91 -16.90 6.73
C ASP A 572 -2.65 -17.35 5.98
N THR A 573 -1.49 -16.96 6.51
CA THR A 573 -0.20 -17.17 5.83
C THR A 573 0.17 -18.64 5.61
N ASP A 574 -0.55 -19.60 6.22
CA ASP A 574 -0.35 -21.04 5.99
C ASP A 574 -1.16 -21.59 4.82
N SER A 575 -2.39 -21.11 4.65
CA SER A 575 -3.35 -21.67 3.69
C SER A 575 -3.59 -20.77 2.48
N SER A 576 -3.35 -19.47 2.63
CA SER A 576 -3.51 -18.48 1.57
C SER A 576 -2.27 -18.43 0.68
N VAL A 577 -2.48 -18.10 -0.59
CA VAL A 577 -1.39 -17.84 -1.54
C VAL A 577 -0.70 -16.53 -1.17
N PHE A 578 0.63 -16.48 -1.28
CA PHE A 578 1.41 -15.27 -1.03
C PHE A 578 0.85 -14.07 -1.80
N ASP A 579 0.73 -12.95 -1.09
CA ASP A 579 0.39 -11.65 -1.62
C ASP A 579 1.15 -10.60 -0.81
N TYR A 580 1.46 -9.48 -1.43
CA TYR A 580 2.17 -8.39 -0.77
C TYR A 580 1.31 -7.65 0.26
N GLY A 581 -0.01 -7.77 0.17
CA GLY A 581 -0.96 -7.06 1.02
C GLY A 581 -1.65 -5.91 0.30
N SER A 582 -2.59 -5.26 0.96
CA SER A 582 -3.40 -4.21 0.35
C SER A 582 -2.76 -2.84 0.51
N TYR A 583 -1.93 -2.48 -0.46
CA TYR A 583 -1.36 -1.15 -0.65
C TYR A 583 -1.20 -0.83 -2.14
N ALA A 584 -0.74 0.39 -2.46
CA ALA A 584 -0.55 0.87 -3.82
C ALA A 584 -1.75 0.71 -4.78
N SER A 585 -2.98 0.54 -4.24
CA SER A 585 -4.17 0.25 -5.04
C SER A 585 -4.01 -0.96 -5.97
N SER A 586 -3.25 -1.96 -5.55
CA SER A 586 -2.90 -3.14 -6.37
C SER A 586 -3.97 -4.21 -6.43
N THR A 587 -4.75 -4.37 -5.36
CA THR A 587 -5.55 -5.59 -5.10
C THR A 587 -6.44 -6.01 -6.27
N THR A 588 -7.19 -5.08 -6.87
CA THR A 588 -8.07 -5.40 -8.01
C THR A 588 -7.27 -5.79 -9.25
N TYR A 589 -6.17 -5.09 -9.53
CA TYR A 589 -5.41 -5.27 -10.77
C TYR A 589 -4.50 -6.50 -10.70
N ILE A 590 -3.70 -6.60 -9.63
CA ILE A 590 -2.70 -7.65 -9.44
C ILE A 590 -3.34 -8.92 -8.86
N SER A 591 -3.89 -8.85 -7.65
CA SER A 591 -4.52 -10.03 -7.00
C SER A 591 -5.77 -10.49 -7.75
N GLY A 592 -6.58 -9.56 -8.28
CA GLY A 592 -7.71 -9.89 -9.16
C GLY A 592 -7.28 -10.55 -10.47
N GLY A 593 -6.15 -10.14 -11.05
CA GLY A 593 -5.53 -10.85 -12.17
C GLY A 593 -5.16 -12.30 -11.81
N GLY A 594 -4.56 -12.49 -10.63
CA GLY A 594 -4.25 -13.83 -10.09
C GLY A 594 -5.49 -14.71 -9.88
N VAL A 595 -6.55 -14.14 -9.30
CA VAL A 595 -7.86 -14.82 -9.13
C VAL A 595 -8.44 -15.22 -10.47
N LYS A 596 -8.44 -14.31 -11.46
CA LYS A 596 -8.94 -14.59 -12.81
C LYS A 596 -8.22 -15.79 -13.43
N VAL A 597 -6.88 -15.78 -13.41
CA VAL A 597 -6.07 -16.87 -13.98
C VAL A 597 -6.33 -18.20 -13.28
N ALA A 598 -6.45 -18.21 -11.95
CA ALA A 598 -6.78 -19.43 -11.20
C ALA A 598 -8.18 -19.94 -11.53
N ALA A 599 -9.17 -19.06 -11.59
CA ALA A 599 -10.56 -19.37 -11.93
C ALA A 599 -10.71 -19.94 -13.34
N GLU A 600 -10.02 -19.36 -14.33
CA GLU A 600 -10.02 -19.87 -15.72
C GLU A 600 -9.41 -21.27 -15.81
N ARG A 601 -8.38 -21.57 -15.02
CA ARG A 601 -7.78 -22.91 -14.95
C ARG A 601 -8.72 -23.93 -14.32
N VAL A 602 -9.39 -23.58 -13.22
CA VAL A 602 -10.40 -24.46 -12.59
C VAL A 602 -11.59 -24.66 -13.53
N ARG A 603 -12.07 -23.62 -14.20
CA ARG A 603 -13.13 -23.74 -15.23
C ARG A 603 -12.73 -24.73 -16.31
N LYS A 604 -11.48 -24.69 -16.78
CA LYS A 604 -10.99 -25.66 -17.77
C LYS A 604 -11.06 -27.08 -17.23
N GLN A 605 -10.60 -27.34 -16.01
CA GLN A 605 -10.66 -28.68 -15.40
C GLN A 605 -12.10 -29.20 -15.29
N VAL A 606 -13.05 -28.34 -14.91
CA VAL A 606 -14.49 -28.69 -14.87
C VAL A 606 -14.99 -29.06 -16.27
N LEU A 607 -14.63 -28.29 -17.29
CA LEU A 607 -15.04 -28.57 -18.67
C LEU A 607 -14.37 -29.81 -19.26
N ASP A 608 -13.13 -30.11 -18.88
CA ASP A 608 -12.42 -31.32 -19.31
C ASP A 608 -13.15 -32.59 -18.83
N VAL A 609 -13.66 -32.59 -17.60
CA VAL A 609 -14.45 -33.72 -17.08
C VAL A 609 -15.85 -33.76 -17.69
N ALA A 610 -16.49 -32.59 -17.87
CA ALA A 610 -17.79 -32.51 -18.51
C ALA A 610 -17.75 -32.98 -19.97
N ALA A 611 -16.63 -32.77 -20.67
CA ALA A 611 -16.39 -33.23 -22.03
C ALA A 611 -16.47 -34.75 -22.13
N ASP A 612 -15.81 -35.48 -21.21
CA ASP A 612 -15.87 -36.94 -21.15
C ASP A 612 -17.29 -37.44 -20.84
N MET A 613 -18.03 -36.72 -19.97
CA MET A 613 -19.40 -37.08 -19.60
C MET A 613 -20.42 -36.84 -20.73
N LEU A 614 -20.18 -35.86 -21.60
CA LEU A 614 -21.12 -35.41 -22.63
C LEU A 614 -20.69 -35.75 -24.06
N ASP A 615 -19.52 -36.38 -24.25
CA ASP A 615 -18.92 -36.67 -25.56
C ASP A 615 -18.85 -35.39 -26.44
N CYS A 616 -18.27 -34.33 -25.88
CA CYS A 616 -18.18 -33.00 -26.49
C CYS A 616 -16.81 -32.38 -26.20
N ALA A 617 -16.19 -31.70 -27.16
CA ALA A 617 -14.90 -31.06 -26.94
C ALA A 617 -15.01 -29.91 -25.89
N PRO A 618 -14.07 -29.79 -24.91
CA PRO A 618 -14.12 -28.75 -23.88
C PRO A 618 -14.17 -27.32 -24.42
N GLU A 619 -13.47 -27.05 -25.52
CA GLU A 619 -13.42 -25.75 -26.21
C GLU A 619 -14.76 -25.29 -26.79
N ASP A 620 -15.65 -26.24 -27.08
CA ASP A 620 -16.99 -25.99 -27.61
C ASP A 620 -18.03 -25.84 -26.49
N MET A 621 -17.60 -25.94 -25.23
CA MET A 621 -18.47 -25.92 -24.05
C MET A 621 -18.35 -24.62 -23.26
N SER A 622 -19.40 -24.29 -22.52
CA SER A 622 -19.38 -23.16 -21.60
C SER A 622 -20.12 -23.45 -20.30
N ILE A 623 -19.77 -22.72 -19.25
CA ILE A 623 -20.47 -22.75 -17.97
C ILE A 623 -21.27 -21.45 -17.85
N ASN A 624 -22.58 -21.60 -17.67
CA ASN A 624 -23.47 -20.47 -17.46
C ASN A 624 -24.41 -20.72 -16.30
N ASP A 625 -24.30 -19.89 -15.26
CA ASP A 625 -25.09 -20.00 -14.04
C ASP A 625 -24.96 -21.40 -13.41
N GLY A 626 -23.72 -21.92 -13.39
CA GLY A 626 -23.42 -23.26 -12.88
C GLY A 626 -23.91 -24.42 -13.76
N ILE A 627 -24.48 -24.14 -14.94
CA ILE A 627 -24.96 -25.16 -15.87
C ILE A 627 -24.00 -25.30 -17.05
N ILE A 628 -23.74 -26.54 -17.49
CA ILE A 628 -22.90 -26.81 -18.65
C ILE A 628 -23.72 -26.66 -19.95
N TYR A 629 -23.17 -25.95 -20.92
CA TYR A 629 -23.72 -25.75 -22.26
C TYR A 629 -22.78 -26.35 -23.30
N THR A 630 -23.36 -26.98 -24.32
CA THR A 630 -22.66 -27.52 -25.50
C THR A 630 -23.14 -26.80 -26.76
N PRO A 631 -22.60 -27.09 -27.97
CA PRO A 631 -23.15 -26.56 -29.21
C PRO A 631 -24.62 -26.93 -29.46
N ARG A 632 -25.14 -27.96 -28.79
CA ARG A 632 -26.55 -28.38 -28.86
C ARG A 632 -27.44 -27.58 -27.88
N GLY A 633 -26.87 -26.69 -27.09
CA GLY A 633 -27.56 -25.85 -26.11
C GLY A 633 -27.30 -26.29 -24.66
N ARG A 634 -28.27 -26.01 -23.79
CA ARG A 634 -28.21 -26.34 -22.36
C ARG A 634 -28.15 -27.85 -22.16
N SER A 635 -27.17 -28.34 -21.40
CA SER A 635 -27.10 -29.75 -20.99
C SER A 635 -27.91 -30.04 -19.71
N ASN A 636 -27.96 -31.30 -19.31
CA ASN A 636 -28.52 -31.76 -18.03
C ASN A 636 -27.49 -31.77 -16.88
N LEU A 637 -26.24 -31.37 -17.12
CA LEU A 637 -25.18 -31.37 -16.11
C LEU A 637 -24.96 -29.96 -15.54
N THR A 638 -24.73 -29.92 -14.24
CA THR A 638 -24.31 -28.74 -13.48
C THR A 638 -22.87 -28.90 -13.00
N VAL A 639 -22.25 -27.81 -12.54
CA VAL A 639 -20.95 -27.84 -11.88
C VAL A 639 -20.97 -28.78 -10.67
N ALA A 640 -22.08 -28.87 -9.94
CA ALA A 640 -22.24 -29.80 -8.82
C ALA A 640 -22.22 -31.27 -9.28
N ASP A 641 -22.82 -31.58 -10.44
CA ASP A 641 -22.74 -32.94 -11.01
C ASP A 641 -21.29 -33.30 -11.38
N ILE A 642 -20.56 -32.36 -11.96
CA ILE A 642 -19.13 -32.54 -12.28
C ILE A 642 -18.30 -32.71 -10.99
N ALA A 643 -18.57 -31.90 -9.96
CA ALA A 643 -17.90 -32.02 -8.67
C ALA A 643 -18.12 -33.40 -8.03
N ASN A 644 -19.35 -33.90 -8.06
CA ASN A 644 -19.65 -35.24 -7.54
C ASN A 644 -18.98 -36.34 -8.37
N GLU A 645 -18.92 -36.20 -9.69
CA GLU A 645 -18.24 -37.17 -10.56
C GLU A 645 -16.71 -37.20 -10.32
N THR A 646 -16.09 -36.05 -10.11
CA THR A 646 -14.64 -35.94 -9.83
C THR A 646 -14.24 -36.43 -8.44
N LEU A 647 -15.15 -36.40 -7.46
CA LEU A 647 -14.85 -36.84 -6.09
C LEU A 647 -15.28 -38.30 -5.84
N TYR A 648 -16.41 -38.72 -6.40
CA TYR A 648 -17.03 -40.01 -6.08
C TYR A 648 -17.28 -40.92 -7.30
N GLY A 649 -17.18 -40.37 -8.52
CA GLY A 649 -17.54 -41.04 -9.75
C GLY A 649 -16.43 -41.91 -10.37
N LYS A 650 -16.52 -42.08 -11.69
CA LYS A 650 -15.52 -42.80 -12.50
C LYS A 650 -14.32 -41.91 -12.85
N HIS A 651 -14.53 -40.60 -12.96
CA HIS A 651 -13.48 -39.63 -13.29
C HIS A 651 -12.80 -39.06 -12.04
N ARG A 652 -12.48 -39.92 -11.07
CA ARG A 652 -11.93 -39.49 -9.79
C ARG A 652 -10.57 -38.81 -9.95
N GLN A 653 -10.48 -37.55 -9.52
CA GLN A 653 -9.28 -36.71 -9.57
C GLN A 653 -9.20 -35.85 -8.31
N GLN A 654 -8.00 -35.66 -7.75
CA GLN A 654 -7.75 -34.84 -6.56
C GLN A 654 -6.97 -33.58 -6.90
#